data_AF-A0A8C0NHK2-F1
#
_entry.id   AF-A0A8C0NHK2-F1
#
_cell.length_a   1.000
_cell.length_b   1.000
_cell.length_c   1.000
_cell.angle_alpha   90.00
_cell.angle_beta   90.00
_cell.angle_gamma   90.00
#
_symmetry.space_group_name_H-M   'P 1'
#
loop_
_entity.id
_entity.type
_entity.pdbx_description
1 polymer ?
#
loop_
_entity_poly.entity_id
_entity_poly.type
_entity_poly.pdbx_seq_one_letter_code
_entity_poly.pdbx_strand_id
1 'polypeptide(L)'
;MHNLPRCRGWGWEIPCESSGEEWAAGQERQKANAPTSDPTKGFTSERAPEDRGARSAIRPVDRRDRGSSSQFWRWAGTAFSREASEQGGRGRGGPRWREGRSARGRARRAAFPGGFACPSLPPGSSERARERLPARAMALHVPKAPGFAQMLKEGAKHFSGLEEAVYRNIQACKELAQTTRTAYGPNGMNKMVINHLEKLFVTNDAATILRELEVQHPAAKMIVMASHMQEQEVGDGTNFVLVFAGALLELAEELLRIGLSVSEVIEGYEIACKKAHEILPDLVCCSAKNLRDVDEVSTLLHTSIMSKQYGNEVFLAKLIAQACVSIFPDSGHFNVDNIRVCKILGSGIYSSSVLHGMVFKKETEGDVTSVKNAKIAVYSCPFDGMITETKGTVLIKTAEELMNFSKGEENLMDSQVKAIADTGANVIVTGGKVADMALHYANKYNIMLVRLNSKWDLRRLCKTVGATALPRLTPPVLEEMGHCDSVYLSEVGDTQVVVFKHEKEDGAISTIVLRGSTDNLMDDIERAIDDGVNTFKVLTRDKRLVPGGGATEIELAKQITSYGETRPGLEQYAIKKFAEAFEAIPRALAENSGVKANEVISKLYAVHQEGNKNVGLDIEAEVPAVKDMLEAGILDTYLGKYWAIKLATNAAITVLRVDQVSDK
;
A
#
# COMPACT_ATOMS: atom_id res chain seq x y z
N MET A 1 47.60 -2.71 46.04
CA MET A 1 47.97 -1.28 46.16
C MET A 1 47.90 -0.65 44.78
N HIS A 2 47.07 0.39 44.62
CA HIS A 2 47.04 1.49 43.63
C HIS A 2 47.58 1.25 42.20
N ASN A 3 46.90 1.55 41.08
CA ASN A 3 45.95 2.63 40.76
C ASN A 3 45.15 2.33 39.48
N LEU A 4 43.89 2.80 39.44
CA LEU A 4 43.00 3.01 38.27
C LEU A 4 43.49 4.21 37.40
N PRO A 5 42.92 4.59 36.21
CA PRO A 5 41.51 4.40 35.78
C PRO A 5 41.18 4.25 34.26
N ARG A 6 39.88 4.05 33.99
CA ARG A 6 39.02 4.52 32.85
C ARG A 6 38.52 3.51 31.79
N CYS A 7 37.19 3.34 31.84
CA CYS A 7 36.17 3.65 30.81
C CYS A 7 35.68 2.59 29.80
N ARG A 8 34.35 2.38 29.90
CA ARG A 8 33.28 2.21 28.88
C ARG A 8 33.02 0.81 28.27
N GLY A 9 31.75 0.41 28.41
CA GLY A 9 30.91 -0.05 27.31
C GLY A 9 30.79 -1.57 27.15
N TRP A 10 29.83 -2.19 27.82
CA TRP A 10 29.38 -3.54 27.48
C TRP A 10 28.22 -3.42 26.50
N GLY A 11 28.53 -3.64 25.21
CA GLY A 11 27.56 -3.99 24.20
C GLY A 11 27.32 -5.49 24.26
N TRP A 12 26.06 -5.90 24.17
CA TRP A 12 25.68 -7.30 24.02
C TRP A 12 25.93 -7.74 22.58
N GLU A 13 26.69 -8.83 22.42
CA GLU A 13 26.95 -9.51 21.16
C GLU A 13 25.74 -10.36 20.73
N ILE A 14 25.40 -10.24 19.45
CA ILE A 14 24.52 -11.14 18.69
C ILE A 14 25.43 -11.84 17.67
N PRO A 15 25.46 -13.17 17.56
CA PRO A 15 26.19 -13.83 16.48
C PRO A 15 25.38 -13.80 15.17
N CYS A 16 26.04 -13.36 14.10
CA CYS A 16 25.57 -13.43 12.73
C CYS A 16 26.30 -14.61 12.06
N GLU A 17 25.58 -15.65 11.67
CA GLU A 17 26.14 -16.79 10.92
C GLU A 17 26.25 -16.44 9.43
N SER A 18 27.47 -16.55 8.90
CA SER A 18 27.80 -16.51 7.48
C SER A 18 28.25 -17.90 7.03
N SER A 19 27.50 -18.54 6.13
CA SER A 19 27.91 -19.77 5.45
C SER A 19 28.54 -19.43 4.10
N GLY A 20 29.85 -19.70 3.99
CA GLY A 20 30.60 -19.74 2.74
C GLY A 20 31.30 -21.10 2.65
N GLU A 21 31.04 -21.81 1.56
CA GLU A 21 31.57 -23.15 1.24
C GLU A 21 33.04 -23.05 0.78
N GLU A 22 33.89 -23.96 1.29
CA GLU A 22 35.26 -24.19 0.81
C GLU A 22 35.44 -25.63 0.31
N TRP A 23 36.19 -25.77 -0.78
CA TRP A 23 36.61 -27.02 -1.41
C TRP A 23 38.05 -27.40 -1.03
N ALA A 24 38.26 -28.73 -0.91
CA ALA A 24 39.46 -29.52 -1.23
C ALA A 24 40.72 -29.48 -0.33
N ALA A 25 41.12 -30.65 0.20
CA ALA A 25 42.36 -31.40 -0.15
C ALA A 25 42.73 -32.47 0.91
N GLY A 26 43.23 -33.64 0.46
CA GLY A 26 43.92 -34.61 1.34
C GLY A 26 44.15 -36.01 0.73
N GLN A 27 45.40 -36.32 0.39
CA GLN A 27 45.98 -37.61 -0.08
C GLN A 27 45.86 -38.72 1.01
N GLU A 28 46.03 -40.05 0.78
CA GLU A 28 47.24 -40.74 0.32
C GLU A 28 47.01 -42.30 0.22
N ARG A 29 47.63 -42.92 -0.81
CA ARG A 29 48.26 -44.27 -0.94
C ARG A 29 47.62 -45.55 -0.32
N GLN A 30 47.47 -46.58 -1.17
CA GLN A 30 48.25 -47.84 -1.12
C GLN A 30 48.13 -48.68 -2.42
N LYS A 31 49.19 -49.46 -2.70
CA LYS A 31 49.49 -50.21 -3.94
C LYS A 31 49.02 -51.68 -3.89
N ALA A 32 48.95 -52.27 -5.09
CA ALA A 32 49.33 -53.65 -5.49
C ALA A 32 48.20 -54.67 -5.78
N ASN A 33 47.98 -54.99 -7.08
CA ASN A 33 48.40 -56.25 -7.73
C ASN A 33 47.86 -56.34 -9.18
N ALA A 34 48.68 -56.88 -10.09
CA ALA A 34 48.41 -57.15 -11.51
C ALA A 34 48.02 -58.65 -11.73
N PRO A 35 47.96 -59.25 -12.94
CA PRO A 35 47.65 -58.81 -14.32
C PRO A 35 46.63 -59.77 -15.04
N THR A 36 46.59 -59.72 -16.39
CA THR A 36 45.94 -60.62 -17.41
C THR A 36 44.66 -60.02 -18.03
N SER A 37 44.39 -60.00 -19.35
CA SER A 37 44.99 -60.57 -20.57
C SER A 37 44.35 -59.88 -21.81
N ASP A 38 45.15 -59.50 -22.82
CA ASP A 38 44.72 -59.33 -24.23
C ASP A 38 44.54 -60.72 -24.90
N PRO A 39 44.01 -60.91 -26.14
CA PRO A 39 43.87 -59.96 -27.26
C PRO A 39 42.57 -60.09 -28.13
N THR A 40 42.34 -59.20 -29.10
CA THR A 40 42.24 -59.51 -30.57
C THR A 40 41.79 -58.34 -31.45
N LYS A 41 42.62 -58.02 -32.47
CA LYS A 41 42.38 -57.67 -33.90
C LYS A 41 41.27 -56.64 -34.24
N GLY A 42 41.45 -55.62 -35.08
CA GLY A 42 42.48 -55.23 -36.04
C GLY A 42 41.89 -54.25 -37.10
N PHE A 43 42.78 -53.63 -37.90
CA PHE A 43 42.54 -52.84 -39.14
C PHE A 43 42.07 -51.37 -38.98
N THR A 44 42.97 -50.38 -39.06
CA THR A 44 43.47 -49.63 -40.26
C THR A 44 42.41 -48.70 -40.87
N SER A 45 42.67 -47.48 -41.35
CA SER A 45 43.80 -46.55 -41.39
C SER A 45 43.38 -45.38 -42.29
N GLU A 46 44.04 -44.22 -42.16
CA GLU A 46 44.20 -43.18 -43.20
C GLU A 46 42.97 -42.27 -43.47
N ARG A 47 43.07 -40.95 -43.70
CA ARG A 47 44.18 -40.03 -44.01
C ARG A 47 43.63 -38.58 -43.93
N ALA A 48 44.40 -37.65 -43.37
CA ALA A 48 44.47 -36.25 -43.85
C ALA A 48 45.41 -36.24 -45.12
N PRO A 49 45.68 -35.15 -45.89
CA PRO A 49 45.73 -33.73 -45.48
C PRO A 49 45.49 -32.65 -46.59
N GLU A 50 45.92 -31.40 -46.30
CA GLU A 50 46.42 -30.34 -47.23
C GLU A 50 45.39 -29.49 -48.01
N ASP A 51 45.55 -28.17 -48.27
CA ASP A 51 46.52 -27.12 -47.89
C ASP A 51 46.10 -25.77 -48.55
N ARG A 52 46.71 -24.65 -48.12
CA ARG A 52 46.79 -23.29 -48.74
C ARG A 52 45.55 -22.40 -48.59
N GLY A 53 45.60 -21.19 -48.03
CA GLY A 53 46.56 -20.07 -48.16
C GLY A 53 45.69 -18.84 -48.51
N ALA A 54 45.89 -17.59 -48.10
CA ALA A 54 47.03 -16.89 -47.53
C ALA A 54 46.56 -15.49 -47.04
N ARG A 55 47.35 -14.88 -46.13
CA ARG A 55 47.63 -13.42 -45.98
C ARG A 55 46.46 -12.50 -45.54
N SER A 56 46.61 -11.50 -44.67
CA SER A 56 47.80 -10.84 -44.09
C SER A 56 47.38 -9.80 -43.02
N ALA A 57 48.25 -9.65 -41.99
CA ALA A 57 48.58 -8.43 -41.20
C ALA A 57 47.48 -7.81 -40.28
N ILE A 58 47.54 -7.73 -38.93
CA ILE A 58 48.62 -7.52 -37.92
C ILE A 58 49.34 -6.18 -38.21
N ARG A 59 49.22 -5.05 -37.48
CA ARG A 59 49.45 -4.72 -36.03
C ARG A 59 49.47 -3.15 -35.90
N PRO A 60 49.95 -2.47 -34.82
CA PRO A 60 49.33 -2.24 -33.50
C PRO A 60 49.46 -0.77 -33.00
N VAL A 61 48.95 -0.50 -31.78
CA VAL A 61 49.49 0.38 -30.70
C VAL A 61 50.06 1.78 -31.07
N ASP A 62 49.48 2.85 -30.52
CA ASP A 62 50.26 3.72 -29.61
C ASP A 62 49.45 4.55 -28.61
N ARG A 63 50.07 4.74 -27.44
CA ARG A 63 49.64 5.52 -26.26
C ARG A 63 50.11 6.98 -26.37
N ARG A 64 49.46 7.86 -25.58
CA ARG A 64 49.88 9.18 -24.99
C ARG A 64 48.86 10.26 -25.35
N ASP A 65 48.44 11.18 -24.48
CA ASP A 65 48.96 11.69 -23.21
C ASP A 65 47.82 12.27 -22.33
N ARG A 66 48.00 12.10 -21.00
CA ARG A 66 47.75 13.02 -19.86
C ARG A 66 46.59 14.02 -19.92
N GLY A 67 45.64 13.99 -18.99
CA GLY A 67 45.72 14.51 -17.61
C GLY A 67 44.52 15.47 -17.42
N SER A 68 43.83 15.65 -16.30
CA SER A 68 44.11 15.47 -14.88
C SER A 68 42.79 15.38 -14.08
N SER A 69 42.89 14.79 -12.88
CA SER A 69 42.23 15.19 -11.62
C SER A 69 40.69 15.20 -11.51
N SER A 70 40.18 14.17 -10.82
CA SER A 70 39.50 14.22 -9.51
C SER A 70 38.73 15.49 -9.07
N GLN A 71 37.63 15.23 -8.34
CA GLN A 71 36.69 16.13 -7.63
C GLN A 71 35.47 16.45 -8.52
N PHE A 72 34.24 16.06 -8.19
CA PHE A 72 33.48 16.58 -7.06
C PHE A 72 32.26 15.67 -6.78
N TRP A 73 32.19 15.10 -5.59
CA TRP A 73 30.91 14.84 -4.90
C TRP A 73 30.54 16.14 -4.17
N ARG A 74 29.40 16.75 -4.52
CA ARG A 74 28.45 17.50 -3.65
C ARG A 74 27.71 18.59 -4.40
N TRP A 75 26.44 18.71 -4.02
CA TRP A 75 25.46 19.79 -4.23
C TRP A 75 24.73 19.73 -5.58
N ALA A 76 23.42 19.98 -5.66
CA ALA A 76 22.60 20.79 -4.77
C ALA A 76 21.15 20.27 -4.66
N GLY A 77 20.65 20.23 -3.42
CA GLY A 77 19.25 20.52 -3.15
C GLY A 77 19.00 22.04 -3.22
N THR A 78 17.72 22.41 -3.17
CA THR A 78 17.17 23.77 -3.14
C THR A 78 17.31 24.63 -4.40
N ALA A 79 16.28 24.60 -5.25
CA ALA A 79 15.73 25.78 -5.93
C ALA A 79 14.32 25.46 -6.48
N PHE A 80 13.31 25.45 -5.61
CA PHE A 80 11.91 25.45 -6.02
C PHE A 80 11.21 26.62 -5.32
N SER A 81 11.15 27.77 -6.00
CA SER A 81 10.20 28.85 -5.73
C SER A 81 10.41 29.99 -6.73
N ARG A 82 9.45 30.11 -7.65
CA ARG A 82 8.83 31.33 -8.20
C ARG A 82 8.62 31.22 -9.71
N GLU A 83 7.37 31.01 -10.10
CA GLU A 83 6.74 31.77 -11.17
C GLU A 83 5.21 31.59 -11.07
N ALA A 84 4.54 32.60 -10.50
CA ALA A 84 3.10 32.81 -10.61
C ALA A 84 2.78 34.30 -10.39
N SER A 85 2.60 34.99 -11.50
CA SER A 85 1.89 36.28 -11.68
C SER A 85 1.35 36.21 -13.11
N GLU A 86 0.09 36.48 -13.45
CA GLU A 86 -0.80 37.54 -13.02
C GLU A 86 -2.28 37.18 -13.26
N GLN A 87 -3.15 37.74 -12.40
CA GLN A 87 -4.57 38.16 -12.53
C GLN A 87 -5.17 37.97 -11.12
N GLY A 88 -5.59 38.96 -10.32
CA GLY A 88 -5.90 40.36 -10.47
C GLY A 88 -7.09 40.61 -9.54
N GLY A 89 -6.95 41.35 -8.42
CA GLY A 89 -8.08 41.58 -7.52
C GLY A 89 -7.80 42.16 -6.13
N ARG A 90 -7.46 43.46 -6.08
CA ARG A 90 -7.69 44.49 -5.05
C ARG A 90 -8.02 44.08 -3.58
N GLY A 91 -7.29 44.68 -2.62
CA GLY A 91 -7.92 45.08 -1.35
C GLY A 91 -7.06 45.28 -0.09
N ARG A 92 -6.36 46.42 0.00
CA ARG A 92 -6.08 47.26 1.20
C ARG A 92 -5.42 46.67 2.48
N GLY A 93 -4.34 47.34 2.90
CA GLY A 93 -4.04 47.59 4.34
C GLY A 93 -2.63 47.23 4.79
N GLY A 94 -1.73 48.23 4.91
CA GLY A 94 -0.40 48.08 5.55
C GLY A 94 -0.46 48.03 7.09
N PRO A 95 0.64 48.31 7.84
CA PRO A 95 1.98 48.72 7.41
C PRO A 95 3.16 47.88 7.97
N ARG A 96 4.32 48.15 7.38
CA ARG A 96 5.71 47.81 7.77
C ARG A 96 6.09 48.23 9.20
N TRP A 97 7.14 47.62 9.74
CA TRP A 97 8.42 48.18 10.30
C TRP A 97 9.06 47.06 11.15
N ARG A 98 10.17 46.41 10.75
CA ARG A 98 11.61 46.74 10.76
C ARG A 98 12.38 45.90 11.79
N GLU A 99 13.47 45.34 11.26
CA GLU A 99 14.72 44.84 11.84
C GLU A 99 15.03 45.06 13.33
N GLY A 100 15.63 44.02 13.93
CA GLY A 100 16.43 44.14 15.15
C GLY A 100 17.22 42.87 15.44
N ARG A 101 18.50 42.87 15.06
CA ARG A 101 19.50 41.85 15.44
C ARG A 101 19.70 41.83 16.97
N SER A 102 20.16 40.70 17.51
CA SER A 102 21.44 40.59 18.24
C SER A 102 21.42 39.63 19.45
N ALA A 103 22.35 38.67 19.37
CA ALA A 103 23.24 38.16 20.42
C ALA A 103 22.73 37.30 21.58
N ARG A 104 23.23 36.04 21.53
CA ARG A 104 24.10 35.36 22.52
C ARG A 104 23.76 35.48 24.01
N GLY A 105 23.66 34.33 24.67
CA GLY A 105 23.99 34.23 26.10
C GLY A 105 23.76 32.84 26.67
N ARG A 106 24.80 32.27 27.29
CA ARG A 106 24.88 30.87 27.74
C ARG A 106 24.15 30.61 29.06
N ALA A 107 23.86 29.32 29.24
CA ALA A 107 23.50 28.61 30.46
C ALA A 107 24.37 28.88 31.69
N ARG A 108 23.77 28.72 32.89
CA ARG A 108 24.24 27.89 34.05
C ARG A 108 23.27 28.10 35.25
N ARG A 109 22.61 27.04 35.72
CA ARG A 109 22.89 26.21 36.93
C ARG A 109 22.41 26.80 38.28
N ALA A 110 21.63 25.95 38.95
CA ALA A 110 21.72 25.51 40.36
C ALA A 110 20.93 26.24 41.46
N ALA A 111 20.08 25.41 42.10
CA ALA A 111 19.90 25.17 43.54
C ALA A 111 19.25 26.23 44.43
N PHE A 112 18.18 25.81 45.14
CA PHE A 112 17.84 26.28 46.49
C PHE A 112 17.24 25.13 47.33
N PRO A 113 17.60 25.00 48.63
CA PRO A 113 17.07 24.00 49.59
C PRO A 113 16.10 24.60 50.63
N GLY A 114 15.37 23.71 51.35
CA GLY A 114 14.85 23.75 52.75
C GLY A 114 14.11 25.01 53.27
N GLY A 115 13.10 24.98 54.14
CA GLY A 115 12.54 24.02 55.10
C GLY A 115 11.71 24.81 56.16
N PHE A 116 11.08 24.09 57.11
CA PHE A 116 10.34 24.54 58.33
C PHE A 116 8.87 24.99 58.13
N ALA A 117 7.82 24.27 58.58
CA ALA A 117 7.41 23.68 59.89
C ALA A 117 6.51 24.62 60.73
N CYS A 118 5.27 24.18 61.03
CA CYS A 118 4.45 24.63 62.18
C CYS A 118 3.38 23.57 62.55
N PRO A 119 3.03 23.38 63.85
CA PRO A 119 2.20 22.25 64.34
C PRO A 119 0.80 22.61 64.94
N SER A 120 -0.10 21.61 64.91
CA SER A 120 -1.22 21.18 65.80
C SER A 120 -2.07 22.13 66.71
N LEU A 121 -3.40 22.20 66.44
CA LEU A 121 -4.66 21.89 67.24
C LEU A 121 -4.82 22.24 68.77
N PRO A 122 -6.03 22.18 69.41
CA PRO A 122 -7.43 22.67 69.17
C PRO A 122 -8.06 23.30 70.49
N PRO A 123 -9.35 23.15 70.91
CA PRO A 123 -10.71 23.48 70.38
C PRO A 123 -11.55 24.44 71.30
N GLY A 124 -12.80 24.83 70.92
CA GLY A 124 -13.88 25.08 71.90
C GLY A 124 -14.88 26.24 71.74
N SER A 125 -16.14 25.90 71.46
CA SER A 125 -17.41 26.42 72.04
C SER A 125 -18.03 27.80 71.69
N SER A 126 -19.32 27.72 71.35
CA SER A 126 -20.47 28.50 71.84
C SER A 126 -21.16 29.51 70.91
N GLU A 127 -22.48 29.33 70.84
CA GLU A 127 -23.51 30.09 70.14
C GLU A 127 -23.69 31.52 70.70
N ARG A 128 -24.06 32.48 69.84
CA ARG A 128 -25.33 33.24 69.94
C ARG A 128 -25.45 34.34 68.87
N ALA A 129 -26.68 34.46 68.39
CA ALA A 129 -27.16 35.40 67.38
C ALA A 129 -27.06 36.88 67.80
N ARG A 130 -26.84 37.76 66.82
CA ARG A 130 -27.43 39.11 66.75
C ARG A 130 -27.35 39.67 65.32
N GLU A 131 -28.46 40.29 64.92
CA GLU A 131 -28.78 40.78 63.59
C GLU A 131 -27.99 42.03 63.14
N ARG A 132 -27.66 42.03 61.84
CA ARG A 132 -27.65 43.13 60.84
C ARG A 132 -27.05 44.50 61.21
N LEU A 133 -26.00 44.87 60.47
CA LEU A 133 -25.95 45.99 59.51
C LEU A 133 -24.72 45.80 58.58
N PRO A 134 -24.77 46.12 57.27
CA PRO A 134 -23.76 45.70 56.31
C PRO A 134 -22.58 46.67 56.26
N ALA A 135 -21.45 46.30 56.86
CA ALA A 135 -20.17 46.88 56.47
C ALA A 135 -19.73 46.21 55.16
N ARG A 136 -19.91 46.91 54.03
CA ARG A 136 -19.30 46.55 52.74
C ARG A 136 -17.77 46.63 52.87
N ALA A 137 -17.16 45.57 53.39
CA ALA A 137 -15.77 45.28 53.11
C ALA A 137 -15.72 44.66 51.71
N MET A 138 -15.27 45.45 50.73
CA MET A 138 -14.91 44.95 49.40
C MET A 138 -13.75 43.97 49.58
N ALA A 139 -14.06 42.69 49.79
CA ALA A 139 -13.10 41.62 49.59
C ALA A 139 -12.70 41.70 48.11
N LEU A 140 -11.47 42.15 47.86
CA LEU A 140 -10.85 42.12 46.55
C LEU A 140 -11.01 40.70 45.99
N HIS A 141 -11.87 40.57 44.99
CA HIS A 141 -11.99 39.36 44.21
C HIS A 141 -10.64 39.20 43.52
N VAL A 142 -9.78 38.33 44.04
CA VAL A 142 -8.56 37.92 43.33
C VAL A 142 -9.06 37.35 42.01
N PRO A 143 -8.76 37.95 40.86
CA PRO A 143 -9.17 37.36 39.60
C PRO A 143 -8.50 35.99 39.54
N LYS A 144 -9.31 34.91 39.52
CA LYS A 144 -8.79 33.60 39.12
C LYS A 144 -8.08 33.80 37.79
N ALA A 145 -6.89 33.23 37.65
CA ALA A 145 -6.12 33.27 36.40
C ALA A 145 -7.07 32.98 35.23
N PRO A 146 -6.94 33.69 34.09
CA PRO A 146 -7.84 33.52 32.96
C PRO A 146 -7.97 32.03 32.66
N GLY A 147 -9.17 31.48 32.82
CA GLY A 147 -9.40 30.05 32.59
C GLY A 147 -9.00 29.71 31.16
N PHE A 148 -8.51 28.49 30.92
CA PHE A 148 -8.05 28.04 29.60
C PHE A 148 -9.03 28.37 28.46
N ALA A 149 -10.33 28.36 28.74
CA ALA A 149 -11.40 28.77 27.82
C ALA A 149 -11.30 30.23 27.31
N GLN A 150 -10.73 31.17 28.09
CA GLN A 150 -10.50 32.57 27.68
C GLN A 150 -9.23 32.76 26.84
N MET A 151 -8.35 31.75 26.79
CA MET A 151 -7.17 31.75 25.89
C MET A 151 -7.52 31.26 24.48
N LEU A 152 -8.69 30.65 24.31
CA LEU A 152 -9.17 30.15 23.04
C LEU A 152 -9.96 31.24 22.29
N LYS A 153 -10.05 31.08 20.96
CA LYS A 153 -10.81 32.01 20.11
C LYS A 153 -12.29 32.01 20.54
N GLU A 154 -12.93 33.18 20.54
CA GLU A 154 -14.36 33.30 20.82
C GLU A 154 -15.17 32.33 19.92
N GLY A 155 -15.93 31.43 20.56
CA GLY A 155 -16.69 30.35 19.90
C GLY A 155 -16.12 28.94 20.07
N ALA A 156 -14.87 28.79 20.52
CA ALA A 156 -14.26 27.49 20.74
C ALA A 156 -14.90 26.75 21.93
N LYS A 157 -15.29 25.48 21.70
CA LYS A 157 -15.80 24.61 22.76
C LYS A 157 -14.63 23.81 23.34
N HIS A 158 -14.45 23.88 24.64
CA HIS A 158 -13.43 23.14 25.37
C HIS A 158 -14.08 22.07 26.22
N PHE A 159 -13.72 20.80 25.98
CA PHE A 159 -14.15 19.66 26.78
C PHE A 159 -12.92 19.11 27.51
N SER A 160 -13.05 18.91 28.82
CA SER A 160 -11.95 18.43 29.67
C SER A 160 -12.44 17.40 30.67
N GLY A 161 -11.64 16.37 30.91
CA GLY A 161 -11.89 15.36 31.94
C GLY A 161 -12.41 14.04 31.37
N LEU A 162 -12.47 13.03 32.26
CA LEU A 162 -12.82 11.66 31.89
C LEU A 162 -14.23 11.56 31.31
N GLU A 163 -15.19 12.24 31.95
CA GLU A 163 -16.60 12.11 31.57
C GLU A 163 -16.95 12.79 30.25
N GLU A 164 -16.46 14.02 30.03
CA GLU A 164 -16.84 14.81 28.86
C GLU A 164 -15.95 14.58 27.64
N ALA A 165 -14.65 14.33 27.82
CA ALA A 165 -13.72 14.16 26.71
C ALA A 165 -13.52 12.68 26.36
N VAL A 166 -13.14 11.85 27.33
CA VAL A 166 -12.74 10.46 27.06
C VAL A 166 -13.94 9.60 26.64
N TYR A 167 -15.06 9.63 27.37
CA TYR A 167 -16.24 8.84 26.95
C TYR A 167 -16.83 9.29 25.62
N ARG A 168 -16.83 10.60 25.33
CA ARG A 168 -17.28 11.10 24.04
C ARG A 168 -16.40 10.63 22.89
N ASN A 169 -15.08 10.63 23.10
CA ASN A 169 -14.12 10.11 22.13
C ASN A 169 -14.34 8.62 21.87
N ILE A 170 -14.52 7.83 22.94
CA ILE A 170 -14.81 6.40 22.85
C ILE A 170 -16.12 6.15 22.11
N GLN A 171 -17.18 6.90 22.43
CA GLN A 171 -18.49 6.76 21.80
C GLN A 171 -18.42 7.06 20.30
N ALA A 172 -17.73 8.13 19.88
CA ALA A 172 -17.54 8.44 18.46
C ALA A 172 -16.81 7.31 17.72
N CYS A 173 -15.80 6.70 18.36
CA CYS A 173 -15.07 5.56 17.81
C CYS A 173 -15.95 4.30 17.73
N LYS A 174 -16.79 4.07 18.74
CA LYS A 174 -17.75 2.97 18.78
C LYS A 174 -18.76 3.08 17.65
N GLU A 175 -19.34 4.26 17.43
CA GLU A 175 -20.29 4.52 16.34
C GLU A 175 -19.65 4.26 14.96
N LEU A 176 -18.39 4.68 14.77
CA LEU A 176 -17.65 4.40 13.54
C LEU A 176 -17.44 2.88 13.33
N ALA A 177 -17.07 2.15 14.39
CA ALA A 177 -16.90 0.71 14.34
C ALA A 177 -18.22 -0.02 14.08
N GLN A 178 -19.34 0.42 14.65
CA GLN A 178 -20.67 -0.16 14.40
C GLN A 178 -21.12 0.00 12.94
N THR A 179 -20.81 1.17 12.35
CA THR A 179 -21.14 1.46 10.95
C THR A 179 -20.47 0.47 9.99
N THR A 180 -19.23 0.09 10.28
CA THR A 180 -18.40 -0.80 9.44
C THR A 180 -18.53 -2.28 9.82
N ARG A 181 -18.93 -2.59 11.05
CA ARG A 181 -19.17 -3.97 11.54
C ARG A 181 -20.12 -4.77 10.66
N THR A 182 -21.20 -4.15 10.19
CA THR A 182 -22.19 -4.80 9.32
C THR A 182 -21.68 -5.13 7.92
N ALA A 183 -20.52 -4.60 7.53
CA ALA A 183 -19.82 -4.91 6.28
C ALA A 183 -18.65 -5.89 6.50
N TYR A 184 -18.61 -6.59 7.64
CA TYR A 184 -17.51 -7.51 7.99
C TYR A 184 -17.81 -8.96 7.58
N GLY A 185 -16.82 -9.65 7.00
CA GLY A 185 -16.94 -11.04 6.56
C GLY A 185 -17.64 -11.18 5.19
N PRO A 186 -17.73 -12.41 4.67
CA PRO A 186 -18.25 -12.66 3.30
C PRO A 186 -19.73 -12.34 3.16
N ASN A 187 -20.51 -12.42 4.24
CA ASN A 187 -21.92 -12.00 4.30
C ASN A 187 -22.06 -10.52 4.70
N GLY A 188 -21.03 -9.70 4.46
CA GLY A 188 -21.05 -8.26 4.73
C GLY A 188 -22.07 -7.52 3.86
N MET A 189 -22.81 -6.60 4.47
CA MET A 189 -23.79 -5.77 3.77
C MET A 189 -23.14 -4.56 3.11
N ASN A 190 -23.40 -4.41 1.81
CA ASN A 190 -22.94 -3.28 1.01
C ASN A 190 -23.46 -1.95 1.54
N LYS A 191 -22.58 -0.95 1.56
CA LYS A 191 -22.92 0.43 1.91
C LYS A 191 -23.01 1.27 0.65
N MET A 192 -24.09 2.05 0.59
CA MET A 192 -24.23 3.11 -0.42
C MET A 192 -23.60 4.38 0.13
N VAL A 193 -22.56 4.87 -0.53
CA VAL A 193 -21.89 6.13 -0.18
C VAL A 193 -22.02 7.07 -1.36
N ILE A 194 -22.63 8.23 -1.12
CA ILE A 194 -22.73 9.31 -2.10
C ILE A 194 -21.73 10.38 -1.70
N ASN A 195 -20.76 10.63 -2.57
CA ASN A 195 -19.74 11.64 -2.30
C ASN A 195 -20.29 13.07 -2.55
N HIS A 196 -19.56 14.10 -2.13
CA HIS A 196 -19.86 15.52 -2.39
C HIS A 196 -19.98 15.88 -3.89
N LEU A 197 -19.47 15.01 -4.77
CA LEU A 197 -19.60 15.11 -6.24
C LEU A 197 -20.79 14.30 -6.80
N GLU A 198 -21.72 13.85 -5.95
CA GLU A 198 -22.90 13.04 -6.29
C GLU A 198 -22.56 11.69 -6.97
N LYS A 199 -21.32 11.23 -6.86
CA LYS A 199 -20.93 9.89 -7.30
C LYS A 199 -21.43 8.86 -6.30
N LEU A 200 -22.16 7.87 -6.81
CA LEU A 200 -22.67 6.75 -6.04
C LEU A 200 -21.65 5.60 -6.02
N PHE A 201 -21.23 5.20 -4.84
CA PHE A 201 -20.47 3.98 -4.61
C PHE A 201 -21.34 2.98 -3.84
N VAL A 202 -21.31 1.73 -4.27
CA VAL A 202 -21.90 0.60 -3.53
C VAL A 202 -20.76 -0.35 -3.25
N THR A 203 -20.36 -0.49 -1.98
CA THR A 203 -19.14 -1.22 -1.63
C THR A 203 -19.22 -1.83 -0.23
N ASN A 204 -18.54 -2.96 -0.08
CA ASN A 204 -18.29 -3.64 1.19
C ASN A 204 -16.95 -3.22 1.81
N ASP A 205 -15.99 -2.78 0.99
CA ASP A 205 -14.66 -2.41 1.46
C ASP A 205 -14.66 -1.21 2.43
N ALA A 206 -14.19 -1.46 3.66
CA ALA A 206 -14.12 -0.48 4.73
C ALA A 206 -13.16 0.67 4.42
N ALA A 207 -12.03 0.42 3.74
CA ALA A 207 -11.08 1.47 3.40
C ALA A 207 -11.72 2.50 2.47
N THR A 208 -12.51 2.04 1.49
CA THR A 208 -13.22 2.94 0.59
C THR A 208 -14.37 3.65 1.29
N ILE A 209 -15.16 2.95 2.11
CA ILE A 209 -16.21 3.59 2.91
C ILE A 209 -15.63 4.75 3.74
N LEU A 210 -14.51 4.54 4.42
CA LEU A 210 -13.88 5.57 5.26
C LEU A 210 -13.24 6.72 4.48
N ARG A 211 -12.79 6.50 3.25
CA ARG A 211 -12.25 7.56 2.38
C ARG A 211 -13.34 8.49 1.88
N GLU A 212 -14.52 7.93 1.61
CA GLU A 212 -15.67 8.67 1.08
C GLU A 212 -16.52 9.30 2.21
N LEU A 213 -16.47 8.74 3.43
CA LEU A 213 -17.12 9.33 4.60
C LEU A 213 -16.35 10.54 5.17
N GLU A 214 -17.05 11.65 5.34
CA GLU A 214 -16.50 12.85 5.98
C GLU A 214 -16.49 12.73 7.51
N VAL A 215 -15.45 12.08 8.05
CA VAL A 215 -15.29 11.93 9.51
C VAL A 215 -14.89 13.27 10.14
N GLN A 216 -15.78 13.88 10.90
CA GLN A 216 -15.53 15.16 11.57
C GLN A 216 -14.76 15.00 12.89
N HIS A 217 -15.11 13.98 13.69
CA HIS A 217 -14.58 13.80 15.03
C HIS A 217 -13.07 13.45 15.03
N PRO A 218 -12.20 14.17 15.76
CA PRO A 218 -10.76 13.99 15.69
C PRO A 218 -10.29 12.62 16.19
N ALA A 219 -10.89 12.08 17.26
CA ALA A 219 -10.54 10.75 17.74
C ALA A 219 -10.85 9.65 16.71
N ALA A 220 -11.96 9.80 15.97
CA ALA A 220 -12.34 8.85 14.94
C ALA A 220 -11.36 8.91 13.74
N LYS A 221 -10.82 10.10 13.42
CA LYS A 221 -9.75 10.23 12.42
C LYS A 221 -8.50 9.44 12.77
N MET A 222 -8.15 9.28 14.05
CA MET A 222 -7.01 8.45 14.47
C MET A 222 -7.20 6.99 14.07
N ILE A 223 -8.42 6.46 14.24
CA ILE A 223 -8.78 5.10 13.84
C ILE A 223 -8.77 4.97 12.31
N VAL A 224 -9.29 5.98 11.59
CA VAL A 224 -9.23 6.01 10.10
C VAL A 224 -7.78 6.03 9.59
N MET A 225 -6.88 6.74 10.26
CA MET A 225 -5.46 6.72 9.89
C MET A 225 -4.83 5.35 10.13
N ALA A 226 -5.21 4.65 11.21
CA ALA A 226 -4.73 3.30 11.48
C ALA A 226 -5.23 2.28 10.44
N SER A 227 -6.50 2.36 10.02
CA SER A 227 -7.00 1.52 8.93
C SER A 227 -6.32 1.84 7.60
N HIS A 228 -6.01 3.11 7.33
CA HIS A 228 -5.25 3.49 6.14
C HIS A 228 -3.80 2.98 6.15
N MET A 229 -3.15 2.94 7.32
CA MET A 229 -1.82 2.32 7.46
C MET A 229 -1.86 0.82 7.20
N GLN A 230 -2.91 0.12 7.66
CA GLN A 230 -3.11 -1.30 7.38
C GLN A 230 -3.28 -1.57 5.88
N GLU A 231 -4.07 -0.74 5.21
CA GLU A 231 -4.28 -0.79 3.76
C GLU A 231 -2.96 -0.64 2.99
N GLN A 232 -2.08 0.27 3.42
CA GLN A 232 -0.80 0.50 2.74
C GLN A 232 0.20 -0.66 2.89
N GLU A 233 0.22 -1.32 4.05
CA GLU A 233 1.18 -2.38 4.35
C GLU A 233 0.76 -3.76 3.83
N VAL A 234 -0.51 -4.12 4.06
CA VAL A 234 -1.05 -5.45 3.79
C VAL A 234 -2.08 -5.40 2.66
N GLY A 235 -2.88 -4.32 2.59
CA GLY A 235 -3.98 -4.18 1.63
C GLY A 235 -5.19 -5.05 1.94
N ASP A 236 -5.27 -5.59 3.15
CA ASP A 236 -6.43 -6.32 3.68
C ASP A 236 -6.46 -6.17 5.23
N GLY A 237 -7.59 -6.51 5.86
CA GLY A 237 -7.79 -6.45 7.30
C GLY A 237 -8.16 -5.06 7.81
N THR A 238 -8.55 -4.15 6.93
CA THR A 238 -8.93 -2.77 7.31
C THR A 238 -10.13 -2.76 8.24
N ASN A 239 -11.17 -3.56 7.95
CA ASN A 239 -12.35 -3.64 8.79
C ASN A 239 -12.06 -4.34 10.13
N PHE A 240 -11.15 -5.33 10.16
CA PHE A 240 -10.69 -5.96 11.40
C PHE A 240 -10.09 -4.92 12.35
N VAL A 241 -9.24 -4.01 11.85
CA VAL A 241 -8.64 -2.94 12.67
C VAL A 241 -9.70 -2.06 13.31
N LEU A 242 -10.76 -1.70 12.57
CA LEU A 242 -11.85 -0.85 13.05
C LEU A 242 -12.68 -1.55 14.12
N VAL A 243 -13.12 -2.78 13.86
CA VAL A 243 -13.96 -3.56 14.78
C VAL A 243 -13.18 -3.85 16.07
N PHE A 244 -11.91 -4.25 15.96
CA PHE A 244 -11.08 -4.56 17.13
C PHE A 244 -10.74 -3.29 17.94
N ALA A 245 -10.38 -2.18 17.29
CA ALA A 245 -10.15 -0.92 17.99
C ALA A 245 -11.43 -0.40 18.69
N GLY A 246 -12.60 -0.54 18.05
CA GLY A 246 -13.89 -0.21 18.66
C GLY A 246 -14.20 -1.06 19.89
N ALA A 247 -13.95 -2.37 19.81
CA ALA A 247 -14.14 -3.30 20.93
C ALA A 247 -13.19 -3.00 22.11
N LEU A 248 -11.92 -2.70 21.82
CA LEU A 248 -10.95 -2.32 22.85
C LEU A 248 -11.36 -1.05 23.60
N LEU A 249 -11.90 -0.05 22.89
CA LEU A 249 -12.37 1.19 23.49
C LEU A 249 -13.68 1.00 24.27
N GLU A 250 -14.60 0.15 23.77
CA GLU A 250 -15.83 -0.22 24.48
C GLU A 250 -15.52 -0.90 25.81
N LEU A 251 -14.59 -1.86 25.83
CA LEU A 251 -14.20 -2.54 27.08
C LEU A 251 -13.31 -1.65 27.98
N ALA A 252 -12.57 -0.70 27.40
CA ALA A 252 -11.85 0.30 28.19
C ALA A 252 -12.82 1.22 28.95
N GLU A 253 -13.95 1.62 28.34
CA GLU A 253 -15.00 2.38 29.02
C GLU A 253 -15.53 1.62 30.25
N GLU A 254 -15.73 0.31 30.16
CA GLU A 254 -16.15 -0.50 31.31
C GLU A 254 -15.11 -0.47 32.44
N LEU A 255 -13.82 -0.59 32.12
CA LEU A 255 -12.73 -0.53 33.09
C LEU A 255 -12.66 0.84 33.78
N LEU A 256 -12.83 1.92 33.03
CA LEU A 256 -12.85 3.27 33.58
C LEU A 256 -14.04 3.48 34.53
N ARG A 257 -15.20 2.91 34.20
CA ARG A 257 -16.40 2.94 35.09
C ARG A 257 -16.21 2.13 36.36
N ILE A 258 -15.45 1.04 36.32
CA ILE A 258 -15.06 0.26 37.51
C ILE A 258 -14.12 1.08 38.42
N GLY A 259 -13.45 2.09 37.88
CA GLY A 259 -12.58 3.01 38.61
C GLY A 259 -11.10 2.80 38.35
N LEU A 260 -10.72 2.04 37.32
CA LEU A 260 -9.33 1.94 36.88
C LEU A 260 -8.88 3.25 36.22
N SER A 261 -7.60 3.58 36.37
CA SER A 261 -7.04 4.76 35.71
C SER A 261 -6.76 4.47 34.22
N VAL A 262 -6.82 5.51 33.40
CA VAL A 262 -6.53 5.42 31.96
C VAL A 262 -5.11 4.88 31.70
N SER A 263 -4.14 5.27 32.53
CA SER A 263 -2.75 4.82 32.42
C SER A 263 -2.61 3.30 32.61
N GLU A 264 -3.30 2.73 33.61
CA GLU A 264 -3.26 1.28 33.89
C GLU A 264 -3.90 0.47 32.76
N VAL A 265 -4.98 0.98 32.15
CA VAL A 265 -5.61 0.33 30.98
C VAL A 265 -4.65 0.31 29.79
N ILE A 266 -3.94 1.43 29.54
CA ILE A 266 -2.96 1.53 28.46
C ILE A 266 -1.82 0.52 28.66
N GLU A 267 -1.23 0.47 29.86
CA GLU A 267 -0.14 -0.45 30.17
C GLU A 267 -0.60 -1.92 30.03
N GLY A 268 -1.78 -2.25 30.55
CA GLY A 268 -2.37 -3.58 30.40
C GLY A 268 -2.60 -3.99 28.94
N TYR A 269 -3.09 -3.09 28.09
CA TYR A 269 -3.28 -3.34 26.66
C TYR A 269 -1.93 -3.49 25.92
N GLU A 270 -0.91 -2.71 26.26
CA GLU A 270 0.43 -2.87 25.69
C GLU A 270 1.04 -4.24 26.04
N ILE A 271 0.85 -4.70 27.28
CA ILE A 271 1.32 -6.01 27.75
C ILE A 271 0.58 -7.15 27.04
N ALA A 272 -0.75 -7.05 26.95
CA ALA A 272 -1.56 -8.05 26.27
C ALA A 272 -1.26 -8.13 24.77
N CYS A 273 -1.03 -6.99 24.11
CA CYS A 273 -0.63 -6.94 22.70
C CYS A 273 0.73 -7.62 22.46
N LYS A 274 1.73 -7.35 23.31
CA LYS A 274 3.03 -8.04 23.23
C LYS A 274 2.86 -9.55 23.39
N LYS A 275 2.02 -9.99 24.33
CA LYS A 275 1.74 -11.41 24.52
C LYS A 275 1.03 -12.02 23.31
N ALA A 276 0.08 -11.31 22.69
CA ALA A 276 -0.58 -11.75 21.47
C ALA A 276 0.43 -11.95 20.33
N HIS A 277 1.41 -11.05 20.17
CA HIS A 277 2.48 -11.18 19.17
C HIS A 277 3.43 -12.35 19.44
N GLU A 278 3.64 -12.73 20.70
CA GLU A 278 4.41 -13.93 21.05
C GLU A 278 3.64 -15.22 20.72
N ILE A 279 2.31 -15.23 20.90
CA ILE A 279 1.45 -16.41 20.71
C ILE A 279 1.13 -16.65 19.23
N LEU A 280 0.88 -15.59 18.47
CA LEU A 280 0.45 -15.68 17.07
C LEU A 280 1.31 -16.60 16.18
N PRO A 281 2.67 -16.61 16.27
CA PRO A 281 3.47 -17.52 15.44
C PRO A 281 3.25 -19.01 15.75
N ASP A 282 2.81 -19.36 16.96
CA ASP A 282 2.53 -20.75 17.37
C ASP A 282 1.19 -21.27 16.82
N LEU A 283 0.40 -20.39 16.20
CA LEU A 283 -0.92 -20.69 15.62
C LEU A 283 -0.87 -20.87 14.10
N VAL A 284 0.32 -20.78 13.49
CA VAL A 284 0.50 -20.95 12.05
C VAL A 284 0.22 -22.40 11.67
N CYS A 285 -0.75 -22.60 10.77
CA CYS A 285 -1.20 -23.93 10.36
C CYS A 285 -0.50 -24.43 9.09
N CYS A 286 -0.20 -23.52 8.15
CA CYS A 286 0.43 -23.86 6.89
C CYS A 286 1.36 -22.75 6.38
N SER A 287 2.20 -23.12 5.43
CA SER A 287 3.06 -22.19 4.72
C SER A 287 2.97 -22.44 3.22
N ALA A 288 2.89 -21.37 2.43
CA ALA A 288 2.87 -21.44 0.97
C ALA A 288 4.19 -22.05 0.45
N LYS A 289 4.11 -23.21 -0.20
CA LYS A 289 5.30 -23.93 -0.66
C LYS A 289 5.83 -23.23 -1.92
N ASN A 290 4.98 -23.16 -2.95
CA ASN A 290 5.33 -22.61 -4.25
C ASN A 290 4.37 -21.49 -4.68
N LEU A 291 4.89 -20.26 -4.74
CA LEU A 291 4.14 -19.10 -5.24
C LEU A 291 4.08 -19.02 -6.77
N ARG A 292 4.61 -20.03 -7.47
CA ARG A 292 4.55 -20.14 -8.93
C ARG A 292 3.43 -21.06 -9.41
N ASP A 293 2.91 -21.90 -8.53
CA ASP A 293 1.80 -22.76 -8.91
C ASP A 293 0.49 -21.97 -8.84
N VAL A 294 -0.24 -21.92 -9.95
CA VAL A 294 -1.47 -21.13 -10.08
C VAL A 294 -2.57 -21.72 -9.20
N ASP A 295 -2.66 -23.05 -9.12
CA ASP A 295 -3.72 -23.71 -8.38
C ASP A 295 -3.51 -23.55 -6.87
N GLU A 296 -2.29 -23.77 -6.35
CA GLU A 296 -1.95 -23.51 -4.94
C GLU A 296 -2.25 -22.04 -4.58
N VAL A 297 -1.74 -21.07 -5.36
CA VAL A 297 -1.97 -19.64 -5.10
C VAL A 297 -3.45 -19.28 -5.16
N SER A 298 -4.22 -19.87 -6.08
CA SER A 298 -5.66 -19.60 -6.18
C SER A 298 -6.41 -19.97 -4.89
N THR A 299 -6.05 -21.08 -4.25
CA THR A 299 -6.66 -21.47 -2.97
C THR A 299 -6.29 -20.51 -1.83
N LEU A 300 -5.10 -19.92 -1.87
CA LEU A 300 -4.65 -18.96 -0.88
C LEU A 300 -5.30 -17.58 -1.05
N LEU A 301 -5.55 -17.16 -2.29
CA LEU A 301 -6.19 -15.89 -2.59
C LEU A 301 -7.71 -15.94 -2.43
N HIS A 302 -8.29 -17.14 -2.47
CA HIS A 302 -9.72 -17.39 -2.36
C HIS A 302 -10.37 -16.63 -1.21
N THR A 303 -9.79 -16.68 -0.01
CA THR A 303 -10.36 -16.05 1.19
C THR A 303 -10.45 -14.53 1.11
N SER A 304 -9.39 -13.89 0.61
CA SER A 304 -9.35 -12.43 0.49
C SER A 304 -10.47 -11.91 -0.42
N ILE A 305 -10.75 -12.62 -1.52
CA ILE A 305 -11.78 -12.26 -2.49
C ILE A 305 -13.17 -12.64 -1.98
N MET A 306 -13.29 -13.83 -1.36
CA MET A 306 -14.54 -14.34 -0.77
C MET A 306 -15.15 -13.34 0.23
N SER A 307 -14.30 -12.62 0.98
CA SER A 307 -14.74 -11.61 1.94
C SER A 307 -15.47 -10.42 1.31
N LYS A 308 -15.23 -10.15 0.02
CA LYS A 308 -15.81 -9.02 -0.72
C LYS A 308 -16.89 -9.45 -1.70
N GLN A 309 -16.59 -10.50 -2.46
CA GLN A 309 -17.46 -11.04 -3.49
C GLN A 309 -17.73 -12.50 -3.23
N TYR A 310 -18.99 -12.79 -2.93
CA TYR A 310 -19.47 -14.14 -2.72
C TYR A 310 -20.10 -14.70 -4.01
N GLY A 311 -19.76 -15.93 -4.36
CA GLY A 311 -20.18 -16.70 -5.53
C GLY A 311 -19.28 -16.62 -6.76
N ASN A 312 -18.36 -15.65 -6.88
CA ASN A 312 -17.46 -15.50 -8.03
C ASN A 312 -15.96 -15.61 -7.66
N GLU A 313 -15.67 -15.88 -6.39
CA GLU A 313 -14.34 -15.87 -5.80
C GLU A 313 -13.39 -16.87 -6.46
N VAL A 314 -13.83 -18.10 -6.75
CA VAL A 314 -12.98 -19.14 -7.33
C VAL A 314 -12.46 -18.72 -8.71
N PHE A 315 -13.34 -18.13 -9.53
CA PHE A 315 -12.99 -17.66 -10.86
C PHE A 315 -12.03 -16.46 -10.80
N LEU A 316 -12.33 -15.47 -9.96
CA LEU A 316 -11.48 -14.29 -9.77
C LEU A 316 -10.12 -14.66 -9.17
N ALA A 317 -10.08 -15.56 -8.18
CA ALA A 317 -8.84 -16.04 -7.57
C ALA A 317 -7.91 -16.66 -8.59
N LYS A 318 -8.44 -17.47 -9.52
CA LYS A 318 -7.66 -18.07 -10.60
C LYS A 318 -7.11 -17.02 -11.57
N LEU A 319 -7.93 -16.02 -11.95
CA LEU A 319 -7.46 -14.93 -12.82
C LEU A 319 -6.36 -14.09 -12.16
N ILE A 320 -6.54 -13.74 -10.89
CA ILE A 320 -5.55 -12.97 -10.13
C ILE A 320 -4.27 -13.79 -9.96
N ALA A 321 -4.37 -15.07 -9.59
CA ALA A 321 -3.23 -15.97 -9.47
C ALA A 321 -2.43 -16.05 -10.78
N GLN A 322 -3.11 -16.22 -11.92
CA GLN A 322 -2.46 -16.23 -13.23
C GLN A 322 -1.74 -14.90 -13.54
N ALA A 323 -2.38 -13.76 -13.25
CA ALA A 323 -1.78 -12.44 -13.43
C ALA A 323 -0.56 -12.22 -12.51
N CYS A 324 -0.64 -12.65 -11.25
CA CYS A 324 0.42 -12.52 -10.27
C CYS A 324 1.63 -13.41 -10.60
N VAL A 325 1.39 -14.68 -10.95
CA VAL A 325 2.43 -15.65 -11.30
C VAL A 325 3.19 -15.21 -12.55
N SER A 326 2.50 -14.70 -13.57
CA SER A 326 3.16 -14.23 -14.81
C SER A 326 4.11 -13.05 -14.60
N ILE A 327 3.92 -12.24 -13.56
CA ILE A 327 4.78 -11.08 -13.26
C ILE A 327 5.87 -11.44 -12.25
N PHE A 328 5.70 -12.52 -11.49
CA PHE A 328 6.54 -12.82 -10.33
C PHE A 328 8.00 -13.07 -10.75
N PRO A 329 8.95 -12.17 -10.40
CA PRO A 329 10.34 -12.33 -10.82
C PRO A 329 11.10 -13.24 -9.86
N ASP A 330 12.15 -13.88 -10.36
CA ASP A 330 13.06 -14.72 -9.57
C ASP A 330 13.76 -13.96 -8.44
N SER A 331 13.84 -12.64 -8.54
CA SER A 331 14.41 -11.75 -7.53
C SER A 331 13.56 -11.60 -6.26
N GLY A 332 12.32 -12.13 -6.25
CA GLY A 332 11.42 -12.11 -5.08
C GLY A 332 10.78 -10.74 -4.79
N HIS A 333 11.04 -9.71 -5.59
CA HIS A 333 10.42 -8.40 -5.45
C HIS A 333 9.17 -8.28 -6.32
N PHE A 334 8.00 -8.38 -5.70
CA PHE A 334 6.72 -8.21 -6.37
C PHE A 334 6.19 -6.77 -6.25
N ASN A 335 5.82 -6.16 -7.39
CA ASN A 335 5.23 -4.83 -7.43
C ASN A 335 3.77 -4.90 -7.91
N VAL A 336 2.86 -4.37 -7.10
CA VAL A 336 1.41 -4.39 -7.37
C VAL A 336 1.02 -3.49 -8.54
N ASP A 337 1.76 -2.41 -8.78
CA ASP A 337 1.50 -1.49 -9.92
C ASP A 337 1.62 -2.16 -11.30
N ASN A 338 2.24 -3.34 -11.36
CA ASN A 338 2.42 -4.10 -12.58
C ASN A 338 1.16 -4.88 -12.96
N ILE A 339 0.21 -5.05 -12.05
CA ILE A 339 -1.10 -5.60 -12.37
C ILE A 339 -2.05 -4.44 -12.63
N ARG A 340 -2.67 -4.46 -13.80
CA ARG A 340 -3.66 -3.44 -14.17
C ARG A 340 -5.02 -4.09 -14.35
N VAL A 341 -6.05 -3.37 -13.93
CA VAL A 341 -7.43 -3.69 -14.29
C VAL A 341 -7.91 -2.77 -15.42
N CYS A 342 -8.50 -3.37 -16.46
CA CYS A 342 -9.16 -2.67 -17.55
C CYS A 342 -10.63 -3.07 -17.61
N LYS A 343 -11.50 -2.21 -17.07
CA LYS A 343 -12.95 -2.48 -16.93
C LYS A 343 -13.69 -2.24 -18.24
N ILE A 344 -14.09 -3.22 -19.01
CA ILE A 344 -14.89 -3.03 -20.23
C ILE A 344 -16.35 -3.37 -19.93
N LEU A 345 -17.26 -2.43 -20.21
CA LEU A 345 -18.69 -2.62 -20.01
C LEU A 345 -19.25 -3.74 -20.91
N GLY A 346 -20.28 -4.41 -20.41
CA GLY A 346 -21.02 -5.46 -21.12
C GLY A 346 -20.50 -6.86 -20.84
N SER A 347 -21.34 -7.85 -21.18
CA SER A 347 -21.18 -9.27 -20.82
C SER A 347 -21.19 -9.54 -19.31
N GLY A 348 -21.06 -10.80 -18.91
CA GLY A 348 -20.93 -11.23 -17.51
C GLY A 348 -19.48 -11.30 -17.02
N ILE A 349 -19.31 -11.40 -15.70
CA ILE A 349 -18.00 -11.44 -15.02
C ILE A 349 -17.14 -12.61 -15.52
N TYR A 350 -17.75 -13.76 -15.80
CA TYR A 350 -17.09 -14.96 -16.32
C TYR A 350 -16.44 -14.79 -17.71
N SER A 351 -16.74 -13.72 -18.43
CA SER A 351 -16.07 -13.40 -19.71
C SER A 351 -14.80 -12.56 -19.54
N SER A 352 -14.40 -12.29 -18.30
CA SER A 352 -13.14 -11.61 -17.99
C SER A 352 -11.93 -12.50 -18.29
N SER A 353 -10.83 -11.90 -18.73
CA SER A 353 -9.63 -12.63 -19.14
C SER A 353 -8.35 -11.90 -18.72
N VAL A 354 -7.29 -12.64 -18.44
CA VAL A 354 -5.95 -12.09 -18.24
C VAL A 354 -5.25 -11.95 -19.59
N LEU A 355 -4.70 -10.77 -19.85
CA LEU A 355 -3.84 -10.51 -21.00
C LEU A 355 -2.43 -10.14 -20.52
N HIS A 356 -1.44 -10.82 -21.06
CA HIS A 356 -0.02 -10.55 -20.80
C HIS A 356 0.39 -9.31 -21.61
N GLY A 357 0.60 -8.21 -20.91
CA GLY A 357 0.85 -6.89 -21.50
C GLY A 357 -0.23 -5.87 -21.14
N MET A 358 -0.36 -4.84 -21.97
CA MET A 358 -1.12 -3.63 -21.66
C MET A 358 -2.30 -3.43 -22.61
N VAL A 359 -3.47 -3.14 -22.03
CA VAL A 359 -4.71 -2.92 -22.78
C VAL A 359 -5.18 -1.48 -22.60
N PHE A 360 -5.68 -0.87 -23.68
CA PHE A 360 -6.30 0.46 -23.64
C PHE A 360 -7.62 0.48 -24.39
N LYS A 361 -8.61 1.17 -23.82
CA LYS A 361 -9.90 1.47 -24.48
C LYS A 361 -9.75 2.62 -25.48
N LYS A 362 -9.02 2.36 -26.54
CA LYS A 362 -8.75 3.31 -27.62
C LYS A 362 -8.80 2.57 -28.94
N GLU A 363 -9.09 3.34 -29.96
CA GLU A 363 -9.00 2.94 -31.35
C GLU A 363 -7.62 3.33 -31.87
N THR A 364 -7.21 2.69 -32.96
CA THR A 364 -6.11 3.15 -33.77
C THR A 364 -6.60 4.27 -34.67
N GLU A 365 -5.85 5.36 -34.76
CA GLU A 365 -6.19 6.46 -35.66
C GLU A 365 -5.78 6.13 -37.12
N GLY A 366 -4.80 5.22 -37.29
CA GLY A 366 -4.31 4.80 -38.61
C GLY A 366 -5.03 3.56 -39.17
N ASP A 367 -4.75 3.27 -40.46
CA ASP A 367 -5.34 2.14 -41.18
C ASP A 367 -4.78 0.77 -40.73
N VAL A 368 -3.58 0.76 -40.14
CA VAL A 368 -2.89 -0.45 -39.71
C VAL A 368 -3.44 -0.92 -38.37
N THR A 369 -4.12 -2.06 -38.38
CA THR A 369 -4.79 -2.61 -37.19
C THR A 369 -3.96 -3.64 -36.44
N SER A 370 -2.98 -4.29 -37.07
CA SER A 370 -2.14 -5.31 -36.42
C SER A 370 -0.70 -5.30 -36.91
N VAL A 371 0.24 -5.40 -35.96
CA VAL A 371 1.68 -5.39 -36.19
C VAL A 371 2.32 -6.49 -35.34
N LYS A 372 3.17 -7.31 -35.96
CA LYS A 372 4.03 -8.30 -35.27
C LYS A 372 5.45 -7.77 -35.13
N ASN A 373 6.15 -8.13 -34.06
CA ASN A 373 7.48 -7.63 -33.69
C ASN A 373 7.56 -6.11 -33.82
N ALA A 374 6.68 -5.45 -33.07
CA ALA A 374 6.53 -4.01 -33.08
C ALA A 374 7.71 -3.32 -32.39
N LYS A 375 8.38 -2.44 -33.15
CA LYS A 375 9.26 -1.41 -32.61
C LYS A 375 8.42 -0.17 -32.34
N ILE A 376 8.36 0.24 -31.08
CA ILE A 376 7.43 1.25 -30.58
C ILE A 376 8.19 2.53 -30.25
N ALA A 377 7.81 3.62 -30.91
CA ALA A 377 8.24 4.97 -30.55
C ALA A 377 7.17 5.61 -29.66
N VAL A 378 7.55 6.08 -28.48
CA VAL A 378 6.61 6.71 -27.54
C VAL A 378 6.91 8.20 -27.42
N TYR A 379 5.92 9.03 -27.72
CA TYR A 379 6.00 10.49 -27.66
C TYR A 379 5.06 11.05 -26.61
N SER A 380 5.58 11.90 -25.72
CA SER A 380 4.75 12.66 -24.78
C SER A 380 4.12 13.90 -25.40
N CYS A 381 4.58 14.32 -26.57
CA CYS A 381 4.04 15.43 -27.35
C CYS A 381 2.86 14.99 -28.24
N PRO A 382 2.01 15.94 -28.68
CA PRO A 382 1.11 15.70 -29.81
C PRO A 382 1.91 15.37 -31.08
N PHE A 383 1.26 14.63 -31.98
CA PHE A 383 1.78 14.30 -33.30
C PHE A 383 1.29 15.33 -34.32
N ASP A 384 1.91 16.51 -34.27
CA ASP A 384 1.52 17.69 -35.03
C ASP A 384 2.76 18.51 -35.42
N GLY A 385 2.60 19.46 -36.33
CA GLY A 385 3.63 20.42 -36.71
C GLY A 385 4.18 21.16 -35.49
N MET A 386 5.50 21.38 -35.47
CA MET A 386 6.15 22.06 -34.37
C MET A 386 5.75 23.54 -34.34
N ILE A 387 4.88 23.90 -33.39
CA ILE A 387 4.56 25.30 -33.09
C ILE A 387 5.76 25.91 -32.36
N THR A 388 6.20 27.09 -32.81
CA THR A 388 7.24 27.85 -32.11
C THR A 388 6.69 28.42 -30.80
N GLU A 389 7.41 28.23 -29.68
CA GLU A 389 7.00 28.76 -28.37
C GLU A 389 6.92 30.29 -28.36
N THR A 390 7.76 30.95 -29.15
CA THR A 390 7.69 32.39 -29.38
C THR A 390 6.62 32.69 -30.43
N LYS A 391 5.84 33.77 -30.19
CA LYS A 391 4.87 34.29 -31.15
C LYS A 391 5.60 34.87 -32.36
N GLY A 392 5.97 34.03 -33.31
CA GLY A 392 6.48 34.42 -34.62
C GLY A 392 5.31 34.69 -35.55
N THR A 393 5.10 35.94 -35.95
CA THR A 393 4.16 36.26 -37.03
C THR A 393 4.88 36.20 -38.37
N VAL A 394 4.54 35.23 -39.22
CA VAL A 394 5.04 35.18 -40.59
C VAL A 394 4.25 36.20 -41.42
N LEU A 395 4.93 37.21 -41.97
CA LEU A 395 4.33 38.20 -42.86
C LEU A 395 4.39 37.67 -44.30
N ILE A 396 3.23 37.29 -44.83
CA ILE A 396 3.13 36.74 -46.19
C ILE A 396 2.58 37.84 -47.11
N LYS A 397 3.37 38.25 -48.11
CA LYS A 397 3.05 39.42 -48.97
C LYS A 397 2.57 39.00 -50.35
N THR A 398 2.94 37.81 -50.82
CA THR A 398 2.65 37.35 -52.18
C THR A 398 1.94 35.98 -52.16
N ALA A 399 1.10 35.71 -53.17
CA ALA A 399 0.39 34.42 -53.28
C ALA A 399 1.35 33.23 -53.43
N GLU A 400 2.49 33.43 -54.11
CA GLU A 400 3.54 32.40 -54.24
C GLU A 400 4.19 32.06 -52.89
N GLU A 401 4.39 33.05 -52.02
CA GLU A 401 4.91 32.84 -50.67
C GLU A 401 3.93 32.03 -49.81
N LEU A 402 2.61 32.27 -49.95
CA LEU A 402 1.59 31.44 -49.30
C LEU A 402 1.68 29.97 -49.73
N MET A 403 1.74 29.72 -51.04
CA MET A 403 1.82 28.35 -51.56
C MET A 403 3.12 27.65 -51.15
N ASN A 404 4.25 28.36 -51.16
CA ASN A 404 5.52 27.81 -50.73
C ASN A 404 5.54 27.53 -49.23
N PHE A 405 4.88 28.35 -48.41
CA PHE A 405 4.72 28.10 -46.98
C PHE A 405 3.92 26.83 -46.72
N SER A 406 2.76 26.67 -47.38
CA SER A 406 1.94 25.45 -47.28
C SER A 406 2.69 24.20 -47.71
N LYS A 407 3.37 24.24 -48.87
CA LYS A 407 4.22 23.12 -49.32
C LYS A 407 5.39 22.85 -48.38
N GLY A 408 5.94 23.89 -47.76
CA GLY A 408 7.00 23.79 -46.76
C GLY A 408 6.55 23.03 -45.52
N GLU A 409 5.36 23.34 -44.99
CA GLU A 409 4.77 22.62 -43.87
C GLU A 409 4.48 21.15 -44.22
N GLU A 410 3.91 20.88 -45.39
CA GLU A 410 3.67 19.51 -45.86
C GLU A 410 4.96 18.69 -45.96
N ASN A 411 6.01 19.25 -46.57
CA ASN A 411 7.31 18.58 -46.72
C ASN A 411 8.01 18.40 -45.36
N LEU A 412 7.86 19.36 -44.44
CA LEU A 412 8.42 19.25 -43.09
C LEU A 412 7.79 18.07 -42.35
N MET A 413 6.45 17.95 -42.41
CA MET A 413 5.75 16.83 -41.80
C MET A 413 6.15 15.48 -42.45
N ASP A 414 6.21 15.40 -43.78
CA ASP A 414 6.66 14.18 -44.47
C ASP A 414 8.08 13.81 -44.05
N SER A 415 9.00 14.80 -43.97
CA SER A 415 10.39 14.56 -43.57
C SER A 415 10.53 14.04 -42.13
N GLN A 416 9.70 14.54 -41.20
CA GLN A 416 9.71 14.09 -39.80
C GLN A 416 9.16 12.67 -39.67
N VAL A 417 8.02 12.38 -40.30
CA VAL A 417 7.43 11.02 -40.28
C VAL A 417 8.37 10.04 -40.98
N LYS A 418 8.97 10.43 -42.11
CA LYS A 418 9.95 9.62 -42.82
C LYS A 418 11.19 9.35 -41.98
N ALA A 419 11.71 10.33 -41.25
CA ALA A 419 12.84 10.10 -40.33
C ALA A 419 12.51 9.06 -39.25
N ILE A 420 11.26 9.02 -38.76
CA ILE A 420 10.80 8.00 -37.81
C ILE A 420 10.65 6.64 -38.52
N ALA A 421 10.08 6.61 -39.73
CA ALA A 421 9.96 5.40 -40.54
C ALA A 421 11.34 4.78 -40.86
N ASP A 422 12.34 5.60 -41.19
CA ASP A 422 13.69 5.18 -41.55
C ASP A 422 14.42 4.51 -40.37
N THR A 423 14.07 4.84 -39.13
CA THR A 423 14.58 4.13 -37.93
C THR A 423 13.98 2.72 -37.77
N GLY A 424 12.93 2.40 -38.54
CA GLY A 424 12.22 1.13 -38.52
C GLY A 424 11.16 1.02 -37.43
N ALA A 425 10.60 2.14 -36.95
CA ALA A 425 9.48 2.13 -36.02
C ALA A 425 8.20 1.72 -36.74
N ASN A 426 7.50 0.70 -36.20
CA ASN A 426 6.26 0.19 -36.77
C ASN A 426 5.02 0.75 -36.05
N VAL A 427 5.18 1.17 -34.80
CA VAL A 427 4.09 1.71 -33.97
C VAL A 427 4.54 3.03 -33.35
N ILE A 428 3.72 4.06 -33.48
CA ILE A 428 3.90 5.35 -32.84
C ILE A 428 2.80 5.53 -31.80
N VAL A 429 3.20 5.79 -30.56
CA VAL A 429 2.29 6.09 -29.45
C VAL A 429 2.45 7.55 -29.09
N THR A 430 1.35 8.29 -29.07
CA THR A 430 1.37 9.74 -28.83
C THR A 430 0.50 10.15 -27.65
N GLY A 431 1.02 11.07 -26.84
CA GLY A 431 0.35 11.59 -25.65
C GLY A 431 -0.73 12.64 -25.94
N GLY A 432 -0.74 13.17 -27.17
CA GLY A 432 -1.52 14.35 -27.54
C GLY A 432 -2.57 14.10 -28.62
N LYS A 433 -2.87 15.15 -29.39
CA LYS A 433 -3.67 15.07 -30.62
C LYS A 433 -2.78 14.65 -31.79
N VAL A 434 -3.41 14.11 -32.82
CA VAL A 434 -2.78 13.70 -34.07
C VAL A 434 -3.34 14.60 -35.16
N ALA A 435 -2.47 15.17 -36.00
CA ALA A 435 -2.88 15.99 -37.14
C ALA A 435 -3.20 15.11 -38.36
N ASP A 436 -4.21 15.50 -39.14
CA ASP A 436 -4.68 14.72 -40.30
C ASP A 436 -3.59 14.51 -41.36
N MET A 437 -2.76 15.54 -41.61
CA MET A 437 -1.60 15.43 -42.51
C MET A 437 -0.59 14.40 -42.00
N ALA A 438 -0.32 14.42 -40.69
CA ALA A 438 0.64 13.50 -40.07
C ALA A 438 0.11 12.05 -40.12
N LEU A 439 -1.19 11.86 -39.93
CA LEU A 439 -1.90 10.59 -40.04
C LEU A 439 -1.83 10.04 -41.47
N HIS A 440 -2.09 10.87 -42.48
CA HIS A 440 -1.96 10.48 -43.89
C HIS A 440 -0.54 9.97 -44.22
N TYR A 441 0.50 10.68 -43.76
CA TYR A 441 1.87 10.22 -43.95
C TYR A 441 2.18 8.96 -43.15
N ALA A 442 1.72 8.83 -41.90
CA ALA A 442 1.88 7.61 -41.12
C ALA A 442 1.26 6.39 -41.83
N ASN A 443 0.07 6.54 -42.41
CA ASN A 443 -0.57 5.49 -43.21
C ASN A 443 0.21 5.17 -44.49
N LYS A 444 0.74 6.19 -45.18
CA LYS A 444 1.60 6.01 -46.38
C LYS A 444 2.84 5.15 -46.07
N TYR A 445 3.40 5.28 -44.87
CA TYR A 445 4.54 4.47 -44.40
C TYR A 445 4.13 3.19 -43.66
N ASN A 446 2.83 2.86 -43.60
CA ASN A 446 2.25 1.71 -42.89
C ASN A 446 2.63 1.66 -41.39
N ILE A 447 2.63 2.81 -40.72
CA ILE A 447 2.90 2.91 -39.28
C ILE A 447 1.58 2.93 -38.51
N MET A 448 1.46 2.08 -37.50
CA MET A 448 0.31 2.06 -36.61
C MET A 448 0.39 3.24 -35.63
N LEU A 449 -0.66 4.06 -35.56
CA LEU A 449 -0.70 5.24 -34.72
C LEU A 449 -1.73 5.06 -33.59
N VAL A 450 -1.22 5.08 -32.35
CA VAL A 450 -2.02 4.90 -31.13
C VAL A 450 -1.98 6.17 -30.30
N ARG A 451 -3.16 6.61 -29.84
CA ARG A 451 -3.33 7.82 -29.06
C ARG A 451 -3.61 7.51 -27.59
N LEU A 452 -2.75 7.99 -26.69
CA LEU A 452 -2.86 7.81 -25.24
C LEU A 452 -2.82 9.16 -24.50
N ASN A 453 -3.99 9.75 -24.23
CA ASN A 453 -4.06 11.06 -23.56
C ASN A 453 -3.56 11.05 -22.10
N SER A 454 -3.56 9.89 -21.43
CA SER A 454 -3.17 9.80 -20.02
C SER A 454 -1.66 9.68 -19.86
N LYS A 455 -1.07 10.66 -19.18
CA LYS A 455 0.38 10.65 -18.84
C LYS A 455 0.78 9.43 -18.00
N TRP A 456 -0.13 8.97 -17.15
CA TRP A 456 0.09 7.79 -16.30
C TRP A 456 0.19 6.51 -17.12
N ASP A 457 -0.68 6.38 -18.12
CA ASP A 457 -0.72 5.23 -19.01
C ASP A 457 0.49 5.20 -19.94
N LEU A 458 0.90 6.35 -20.45
CA LEU A 458 2.13 6.48 -21.26
C LEU A 458 3.36 6.06 -20.46
N ARG A 459 3.48 6.53 -19.21
CA ARG A 459 4.58 6.10 -18.31
C ARG A 459 4.57 4.60 -18.03
N ARG A 460 3.38 4.00 -17.88
CA ARG A 460 3.24 2.54 -17.68
C ARG A 460 3.63 1.79 -18.95
N LEU A 461 3.17 2.23 -20.12
CA LEU A 461 3.54 1.63 -21.40
C LEU A 461 5.05 1.65 -21.60
N CYS A 462 5.71 2.77 -21.32
CA CYS A 462 7.17 2.86 -21.33
C CYS A 462 7.85 1.78 -20.48
N LYS A 463 7.32 1.49 -19.28
CA LYS A 463 7.84 0.40 -18.43
C LYS A 463 7.58 -0.98 -19.05
N THR A 464 6.41 -1.21 -19.65
CA THR A 464 6.08 -2.52 -20.25
C THR A 464 6.98 -2.86 -21.42
N VAL A 465 7.13 -1.90 -22.34
CA VAL A 465 7.80 -2.09 -23.62
C VAL A 465 9.31 -1.78 -23.51
N GLY A 466 9.76 -1.21 -22.39
CA GLY A 466 11.13 -0.74 -22.21
C GLY A 466 11.45 0.53 -23.01
N ALA A 467 10.43 1.27 -23.46
CA ALA A 467 10.59 2.48 -24.26
C ALA A 467 10.87 3.71 -23.39
N THR A 468 11.62 4.68 -23.93
CA THR A 468 11.75 6.01 -23.32
C THR A 468 10.77 6.99 -23.98
N ALA A 469 10.05 7.77 -23.17
CA ALA A 469 9.12 8.77 -23.70
C ALA A 469 9.89 9.99 -24.25
N LEU A 470 9.73 10.26 -25.54
CA LEU A 470 10.35 11.39 -26.22
C LEU A 470 9.47 12.65 -26.16
N PRO A 471 10.03 13.81 -25.76
CA PRO A 471 9.26 15.05 -25.64
C PRO A 471 9.07 15.80 -26.97
N ARG A 472 9.81 15.44 -28.03
CA ARG A 472 9.77 16.08 -29.34
C ARG A 472 9.69 15.02 -30.43
N LEU A 473 9.13 15.38 -31.58
CA LEU A 473 9.09 14.56 -32.81
C LEU A 473 10.48 14.50 -33.47
N THR A 474 11.41 13.87 -32.76
CA THR A 474 12.76 13.56 -33.22
C THR A 474 12.80 12.08 -33.60
N PRO A 475 13.61 11.67 -34.60
CA PRO A 475 13.83 10.25 -34.88
C PRO A 475 14.36 9.54 -33.62
N PRO A 476 13.68 8.48 -33.15
CA PRO A 476 14.11 7.74 -31.97
C PRO A 476 15.37 6.91 -32.26
N VAL A 477 16.27 6.84 -31.30
CA VAL A 477 17.40 5.90 -31.38
C VAL A 477 16.91 4.48 -31.06
N LEU A 478 17.58 3.44 -31.55
CA LEU A 478 17.23 2.05 -31.27
C LEU A 478 17.17 1.72 -29.77
N GLU A 479 17.98 2.39 -28.94
CA GLU A 479 17.96 2.23 -27.47
C GLU A 479 16.75 2.91 -26.81
N GLU A 480 16.16 3.91 -27.46
CA GLU A 480 15.00 4.66 -26.96
C GLU A 480 13.67 4.01 -27.37
N MET A 481 13.72 3.13 -28.37
CA MET A 481 12.57 2.37 -28.86
C MET A 481 12.17 1.25 -27.91
N GLY A 482 10.87 1.06 -27.76
CA GLY A 482 10.32 -0.12 -27.13
C GLY A 482 10.25 -1.31 -28.09
N HIS A 483 10.32 -2.52 -27.54
CA HIS A 483 10.01 -3.76 -28.23
C HIS A 483 8.71 -4.40 -27.70
N CYS A 484 7.82 -4.81 -28.61
CA CYS A 484 6.60 -5.55 -28.29
C CYS A 484 6.36 -6.66 -29.32
N ASP A 485 5.94 -7.85 -28.90
CA ASP A 485 5.78 -9.00 -29.80
C ASP A 485 4.58 -8.83 -30.73
N SER A 486 3.46 -8.34 -30.22
CA SER A 486 2.29 -8.03 -31.06
C SER A 486 1.50 -6.85 -30.52
N VAL A 487 1.14 -5.94 -31.44
CA VAL A 487 0.22 -4.84 -31.16
C VAL A 487 -0.93 -4.96 -32.12
N TYR A 488 -2.14 -5.10 -31.60
CA TYR A 488 -3.33 -5.24 -32.43
C TYR A 488 -4.55 -4.59 -31.81
N LEU A 489 -5.48 -4.19 -32.67
CA LEU A 489 -6.81 -3.77 -32.29
C LEU A 489 -7.69 -5.03 -32.12
N SER A 490 -8.25 -5.18 -30.93
CA SER A 490 -9.20 -6.25 -30.60
C SER A 490 -10.55 -5.63 -30.31
N GLU A 491 -11.60 -6.27 -30.77
CA GLU A 491 -12.98 -5.91 -30.41
C GLU A 491 -13.40 -6.80 -29.25
N VAL A 492 -13.68 -6.18 -28.09
CA VAL A 492 -14.08 -6.90 -26.87
C VAL A 492 -15.49 -6.45 -26.52
N GLY A 493 -16.50 -7.19 -27.02
CA GLY A 493 -17.87 -6.72 -27.07
C GLY A 493 -18.04 -5.64 -28.14
N ASP A 494 -18.60 -4.49 -27.77
CA ASP A 494 -18.77 -3.35 -28.69
C ASP A 494 -17.62 -2.33 -28.59
N THR A 495 -16.68 -2.53 -27.66
CA THR A 495 -15.57 -1.59 -27.44
C THR A 495 -14.32 -2.08 -28.14
N GLN A 496 -13.77 -1.23 -29.01
CA GLN A 496 -12.45 -1.44 -29.60
C GLN A 496 -11.36 -1.13 -28.59
N VAL A 497 -10.41 -2.05 -28.45
CA VAL A 497 -9.27 -1.92 -27.54
C VAL A 497 -7.96 -2.19 -28.27
N VAL A 498 -6.95 -1.38 -28.00
CA VAL A 498 -5.58 -1.67 -28.42
C VAL A 498 -4.92 -2.55 -27.37
N VAL A 499 -4.39 -3.70 -27.80
CA VAL A 499 -3.67 -4.65 -26.97
C VAL A 499 -2.21 -4.65 -27.37
N PHE A 500 -1.33 -4.35 -26.41
CA PHE A 500 0.11 -4.57 -26.49
C PHE A 500 0.41 -5.88 -25.79
N LYS A 501 0.64 -6.95 -26.56
CA LYS A 501 0.85 -8.30 -26.04
C LYS A 501 2.32 -8.70 -26.14
N HIS A 502 2.85 -9.20 -25.03
CA HIS A 502 4.15 -9.88 -24.98
C HIS A 502 3.92 -11.39 -24.85
N GLU A 503 4.62 -12.15 -25.68
CA GLU A 503 4.61 -13.62 -25.66
C GLU A 503 5.72 -14.17 -24.76
N LYS A 504 6.79 -13.40 -24.52
CA LYS A 504 7.79 -13.75 -23.52
C LYS A 504 7.26 -13.57 -22.10
N GLU A 505 7.64 -14.51 -21.25
CA GLU A 505 7.32 -14.56 -19.81
C GLU A 505 7.93 -13.38 -19.02
N ASP A 506 8.87 -12.63 -19.63
CA ASP A 506 9.44 -11.37 -19.07
C ASP A 506 8.49 -10.15 -19.22
N GLY A 507 7.18 -10.38 -19.20
CA GLY A 507 6.18 -9.33 -19.25
C GLY A 507 6.17 -8.53 -17.95
N ALA A 508 6.73 -7.32 -17.96
CA ALA A 508 6.79 -6.48 -16.76
C ALA A 508 5.41 -6.06 -16.22
N ILE A 509 4.33 -6.18 -17.02
CA ILE A 509 2.95 -5.81 -16.65
C ILE A 509 1.96 -6.80 -17.26
N SER A 510 0.97 -7.20 -16.48
CA SER A 510 -0.19 -7.99 -16.92
C SER A 510 -1.46 -7.21 -16.66
N THR A 511 -2.40 -7.25 -17.61
CA THR A 511 -3.68 -6.55 -17.51
C THR A 511 -4.81 -7.56 -17.41
N ILE A 512 -5.61 -7.45 -16.36
CA ILE A 512 -6.88 -8.17 -16.21
C ILE A 512 -7.96 -7.35 -16.91
N VAL A 513 -8.52 -7.90 -17.99
CA VAL A 513 -9.67 -7.31 -18.67
C VAL A 513 -10.92 -7.78 -17.92
N LEU A 514 -11.54 -6.86 -17.19
CA LEU A 514 -12.77 -7.12 -16.48
C LEU A 514 -13.97 -6.80 -17.34
N ARG A 515 -14.94 -7.71 -17.34
CA ARG A 515 -16.24 -7.53 -17.98
C ARG A 515 -17.32 -7.50 -16.91
N GLY A 516 -18.29 -6.60 -17.05
CA GLY A 516 -19.37 -6.46 -16.09
C GLY A 516 -20.56 -5.70 -16.66
N SER A 517 -21.72 -5.94 -16.06
CA SER A 517 -22.99 -5.36 -16.49
C SER A 517 -23.12 -3.88 -16.11
N THR A 518 -22.63 -3.49 -14.93
CA THR A 518 -22.73 -2.13 -14.39
C THR A 518 -21.37 -1.66 -13.87
N ASP A 519 -21.12 -0.35 -13.97
CA ASP A 519 -19.87 0.24 -13.47
C ASP A 519 -19.71 0.07 -11.96
N ASN A 520 -20.80 0.20 -11.19
CA ASN A 520 -20.77 0.06 -9.73
C ASN A 520 -20.27 -1.34 -9.30
N LEU A 521 -20.71 -2.39 -10.00
CA LEU A 521 -20.27 -3.75 -9.73
C LEU A 521 -18.81 -3.94 -10.17
N MET A 522 -18.39 -3.36 -11.29
CA MET A 522 -16.99 -3.43 -11.72
C MET A 522 -16.03 -2.67 -10.81
N ASP A 523 -16.47 -1.56 -10.20
CA ASP A 523 -15.70 -0.83 -9.19
C ASP A 523 -15.46 -1.69 -7.95
N ASP A 524 -16.45 -2.49 -7.53
CA ASP A 524 -16.31 -3.42 -6.42
C ASP A 524 -15.43 -4.64 -6.77
N ILE A 525 -15.56 -5.19 -8.00
CA ILE A 525 -14.65 -6.25 -8.49
C ILE A 525 -13.21 -5.76 -8.57
N GLU A 526 -12.97 -4.56 -9.10
CA GLU A 526 -11.61 -3.99 -9.19
C GLU A 526 -10.96 -3.93 -7.80
N ARG A 527 -11.71 -3.47 -6.79
CA ARG A 527 -11.22 -3.43 -5.40
C ARG A 527 -10.97 -4.83 -4.83
N ALA A 528 -11.78 -5.82 -5.21
CA ALA A 528 -11.54 -7.20 -4.81
C ALA A 528 -10.26 -7.78 -5.44
N ILE A 529 -9.96 -7.38 -6.67
CA ILE A 529 -8.72 -7.75 -7.35
C ILE A 529 -7.52 -7.06 -6.71
N ASP A 530 -7.61 -5.77 -6.43
CA ASP A 530 -6.51 -5.02 -5.81
C ASP A 530 -6.13 -5.63 -4.44
N ASP A 531 -7.11 -6.00 -3.61
CA ASP A 531 -6.84 -6.70 -2.35
C ASP A 531 -6.26 -8.10 -2.57
N GLY A 532 -6.78 -8.88 -3.52
CA GLY A 532 -6.21 -10.19 -3.88
C GLY A 532 -4.75 -10.09 -4.37
N VAL A 533 -4.40 -9.02 -5.09
CA VAL A 533 -3.03 -8.74 -5.51
C VAL A 533 -2.16 -8.31 -4.33
N ASN A 534 -2.70 -7.54 -3.39
CA ASN A 534 -2.01 -7.13 -2.18
C ASN A 534 -1.77 -8.31 -1.23
N THR A 535 -2.72 -9.24 -1.09
CA THR A 535 -2.51 -10.47 -0.31
C THR A 535 -1.44 -11.36 -0.95
N PHE A 536 -1.41 -11.46 -2.29
CA PHE A 536 -0.29 -12.10 -2.98
C PHE A 536 1.06 -11.43 -2.66
N LYS A 537 1.13 -10.09 -2.70
CA LYS A 537 2.33 -9.33 -2.31
C LYS A 537 2.76 -9.66 -0.87
N VAL A 538 1.83 -9.78 0.06
CA VAL A 538 2.13 -10.16 1.44
C VAL A 538 2.69 -11.59 1.50
N LEU A 539 2.11 -12.52 0.76
CA LEU A 539 2.60 -13.90 0.66
C LEU A 539 4.02 -14.01 0.10
N THR A 540 4.41 -13.11 -0.81
CA THR A 540 5.81 -13.06 -1.29
C THR A 540 6.81 -12.66 -0.21
N ARG A 541 6.39 -11.86 0.78
CA ARG A 541 7.23 -11.41 1.90
C ARG A 541 7.23 -12.42 3.04
N ASP A 542 6.06 -12.92 3.42
CA ASP A 542 5.88 -13.92 4.46
C ASP A 542 4.88 -14.98 4.01
N LYS A 543 5.34 -16.23 4.00
CA LYS A 543 4.58 -17.38 3.50
C LYS A 543 3.69 -18.01 4.56
N ARG A 544 3.64 -17.48 5.78
CA ARG A 544 2.90 -18.05 6.92
C ARG A 544 1.42 -17.71 6.86
N LEU A 545 0.59 -18.72 7.12
CA LEU A 545 -0.86 -18.62 7.10
C LEU A 545 -1.47 -19.12 8.40
N VAL A 546 -2.52 -18.44 8.84
CA VAL A 546 -3.26 -18.74 10.07
C VAL A 546 -4.70 -19.10 9.73
N PRO A 547 -5.35 -19.97 10.52
CA PRO A 547 -6.74 -20.34 10.27
C PRO A 547 -7.65 -19.11 10.47
N GLY A 548 -8.48 -18.83 9.46
CA GLY A 548 -9.40 -17.69 9.46
C GLY A 548 -10.69 -17.99 10.23
N GLY A 549 -11.77 -17.26 9.90
CA GLY A 549 -13.12 -17.58 10.37
C GLY A 549 -13.34 -17.50 11.88
N GLY A 550 -12.55 -16.71 12.62
CA GLY A 550 -12.66 -16.58 14.07
C GLY A 550 -11.81 -17.57 14.87
N ALA A 551 -11.14 -18.53 14.23
CA ALA A 551 -10.34 -19.54 14.92
C ALA A 551 -9.14 -18.91 15.65
N THR A 552 -8.34 -18.13 14.92
CA THR A 552 -7.18 -17.43 15.49
C THR A 552 -7.57 -16.48 16.62
N GLU A 553 -8.69 -15.77 16.46
CA GLU A 553 -9.21 -14.81 17.44
C GLU A 553 -9.62 -15.47 18.75
N ILE A 554 -10.36 -16.59 18.70
CA ILE A 554 -10.79 -17.32 19.90
C ILE A 554 -9.60 -17.96 20.61
N GLU A 555 -8.65 -18.51 19.87
CA GLU A 555 -7.45 -19.10 20.48
C GLU A 555 -6.58 -18.04 21.16
N LEU A 556 -6.43 -16.84 20.56
CA LEU A 556 -5.78 -15.70 21.21
C LEU A 556 -6.56 -15.26 22.47
N ALA A 557 -7.88 -15.17 22.40
CA ALA A 557 -8.72 -14.80 23.54
C ALA A 557 -8.53 -15.78 24.71
N LYS A 558 -8.56 -17.08 24.45
CA LYS A 558 -8.33 -18.13 25.45
C LYS A 558 -6.94 -18.01 26.10
N GLN A 559 -5.89 -17.95 25.29
CA GLN A 559 -4.51 -17.93 25.81
C GLN A 559 -4.21 -16.63 26.57
N ILE A 560 -4.64 -15.47 26.08
CA ILE A 560 -4.43 -14.19 26.77
C ILE A 560 -5.25 -14.13 28.06
N THR A 561 -6.46 -14.70 28.08
CA THR A 561 -7.26 -14.82 29.32
C THR A 561 -6.53 -15.65 30.37
N SER A 562 -5.99 -16.82 29.98
CA SER A 562 -5.20 -17.66 30.89
C SER A 562 -3.94 -16.94 31.41
N TYR A 563 -3.29 -16.15 30.56
CA TYR A 563 -2.16 -15.32 30.95
C TYR A 563 -2.56 -14.22 31.94
N GLY A 564 -3.74 -13.60 31.74
CA GLY A 564 -4.31 -12.63 32.66
C GLY A 564 -4.55 -13.20 34.06
N GLU A 565 -4.81 -14.50 34.20
CA GLU A 565 -4.95 -15.15 35.52
C GLU A 565 -3.62 -15.33 36.25
N THR A 566 -2.52 -15.49 35.51
CA THR A 566 -1.20 -15.66 36.12
C THR A 566 -0.63 -14.36 36.69
N ARG A 567 -1.05 -13.19 36.18
CA ARG A 567 -0.56 -11.90 36.64
C ARG A 567 -1.39 -11.35 37.79
N PRO A 568 -0.77 -10.99 38.94
CA PRO A 568 -1.43 -10.24 39.99
C PRO A 568 -1.49 -8.74 39.65
N GLY A 569 -2.46 -8.03 40.23
CA GLY A 569 -2.55 -6.57 40.17
C GLY A 569 -3.68 -6.04 39.30
N LEU A 570 -3.69 -4.72 39.06
CA LEU A 570 -4.76 -4.04 38.31
C LEU A 570 -4.69 -4.31 36.80
N GLU A 571 -3.49 -4.57 36.28
CA GLU A 571 -3.26 -4.97 34.88
C GLU A 571 -4.05 -6.22 34.49
N GLN A 572 -4.33 -7.12 35.44
CA GLN A 572 -5.10 -8.35 35.20
C GLN A 572 -6.45 -8.05 34.54
N TYR A 573 -7.16 -7.03 35.00
CA TYR A 573 -8.47 -6.66 34.45
C TYR A 573 -8.34 -6.18 33.00
N ALA A 574 -7.35 -5.34 32.73
CA ALA A 574 -7.08 -4.83 31.38
C ALA A 574 -6.67 -5.95 30.41
N ILE A 575 -5.86 -6.91 30.85
CA ILE A 575 -5.46 -8.07 30.03
C ILE A 575 -6.67 -8.97 29.71
N LYS A 576 -7.53 -9.24 30.71
CA LYS A 576 -8.76 -10.02 30.50
C LYS A 576 -9.72 -9.33 29.52
N LYS A 577 -9.90 -8.01 29.66
CA LYS A 577 -10.72 -7.23 28.72
C LYS A 577 -10.10 -7.14 27.33
N PHE A 578 -8.78 -7.12 27.21
CA PHE A 578 -8.12 -7.24 25.92
C PHE A 578 -8.43 -8.56 25.21
N ALA A 579 -8.43 -9.67 25.96
CA ALA A 579 -8.80 -10.97 25.45
C ALA A 579 -10.28 -11.02 25.02
N GLU A 580 -11.18 -10.47 25.82
CA GLU A 580 -12.61 -10.37 25.51
C GLU A 580 -12.86 -9.55 24.23
N ALA A 581 -12.03 -8.54 23.94
CA ALA A 581 -12.14 -7.75 22.71
C ALA A 581 -11.97 -8.61 21.43
N PHE A 582 -11.20 -9.70 21.48
CA PHE A 582 -11.06 -10.59 20.33
C PHE A 582 -12.36 -11.32 19.99
N GLU A 583 -13.24 -11.55 20.97
CA GLU A 583 -14.54 -12.19 20.73
C GLU A 583 -15.48 -11.32 19.86
N ALA A 584 -15.23 -10.01 19.79
CA ALA A 584 -16.03 -9.10 18.97
C ALA A 584 -15.95 -9.42 17.48
N ILE A 585 -14.85 -10.03 17.02
CA ILE A 585 -14.62 -10.38 15.62
C ILE A 585 -15.48 -11.58 15.18
N PRO A 586 -15.41 -12.77 15.82
CA PRO A 586 -16.31 -13.88 15.52
C PRO A 586 -17.76 -13.52 15.85
N ARG A 587 -18.02 -12.64 16.83
CA ARG A 587 -19.37 -12.09 17.10
C ARG A 587 -19.92 -11.34 15.89
N ALA A 588 -19.14 -10.41 15.32
CA ALA A 588 -19.55 -9.66 14.13
C ALA A 588 -19.81 -10.59 12.93
N LEU A 589 -18.97 -11.60 12.75
CA LEU A 589 -19.10 -12.58 11.66
C LEU A 589 -20.35 -13.46 11.84
N ALA A 590 -20.67 -13.87 13.07
CA ALA A 590 -21.88 -14.60 13.40
C ALA A 590 -23.15 -13.77 13.16
N GLU A 591 -23.18 -12.53 13.64
CA GLU A 591 -24.32 -11.62 13.49
C GLU A 591 -24.62 -11.33 12.02
N ASN A 592 -23.58 -11.10 11.20
CA ASN A 592 -23.74 -10.86 9.77
C ASN A 592 -24.22 -12.11 9.01
N SER A 593 -23.96 -13.30 9.54
CA SER A 593 -24.44 -14.58 8.98
C SER A 593 -25.83 -14.97 9.49
N GLY A 594 -26.45 -14.17 10.36
CA GLY A 594 -27.75 -14.47 10.97
C GLY A 594 -27.70 -15.54 12.08
N VAL A 595 -26.51 -15.94 12.50
CA VAL A 595 -26.28 -16.94 13.55
C VAL A 595 -26.24 -16.27 14.92
N LYS A 596 -26.78 -16.94 15.94
CA LYS A 596 -26.77 -16.41 17.31
C LYS A 596 -25.35 -16.41 17.89
N ALA A 597 -24.75 -15.22 18.00
CA ALA A 597 -23.35 -15.06 18.39
C ALA A 597 -22.96 -15.69 19.74
N ASN A 598 -23.80 -15.58 20.77
CA ASN A 598 -23.46 -16.14 22.09
C ASN A 598 -23.37 -17.67 22.06
N GLU A 599 -24.22 -18.33 21.28
CA GLU A 599 -24.20 -19.79 21.16
C GLU A 599 -22.96 -20.26 20.40
N VAL A 600 -22.63 -19.61 19.28
CA VAL A 600 -21.45 -20.00 18.48
C VAL A 600 -20.14 -19.74 19.23
N ILE A 601 -20.02 -18.62 19.96
CA ILE A 601 -18.82 -18.32 20.76
C ILE A 601 -18.63 -19.38 21.85
N SER A 602 -19.70 -19.76 22.57
CA SER A 602 -19.59 -20.80 23.60
C SER A 602 -19.19 -22.17 23.03
N LYS A 603 -19.72 -22.55 21.86
CA LYS A 603 -19.32 -23.77 21.15
C LYS A 603 -17.86 -23.71 20.68
N LEU A 604 -17.43 -22.57 20.12
CA LEU A 604 -16.05 -22.36 19.69
C LEU A 604 -15.09 -22.50 20.88
N TYR A 605 -15.40 -21.90 22.04
CA TYR A 605 -14.59 -22.07 23.25
C TYR A 605 -14.50 -23.52 23.72
N ALA A 606 -15.62 -24.26 23.70
CA ALA A 606 -15.62 -25.67 24.09
C ALA A 606 -14.69 -26.51 23.19
N VAL A 607 -14.78 -26.34 21.87
CA VAL A 607 -13.95 -27.08 20.90
C VAL A 607 -12.47 -26.66 20.97
N HIS A 608 -12.18 -25.37 21.18
CA HIS A 608 -10.81 -24.92 21.40
C HIS A 608 -10.26 -25.41 22.75
N GLN A 609 -11.10 -25.64 23.76
CA GLN A 609 -10.68 -26.22 25.03
C GLN A 609 -10.25 -27.68 24.87
N GLU A 610 -10.88 -28.42 23.95
CA GLU A 610 -10.48 -29.79 23.56
C GLU A 610 -9.14 -29.85 22.80
N GLY A 611 -8.61 -28.70 22.37
CA GLY A 611 -7.27 -28.58 21.74
C GLY A 611 -7.29 -28.39 20.23
N ASN A 612 -8.47 -28.27 19.61
CA ASN A 612 -8.60 -28.05 18.18
C ASN A 612 -8.48 -26.55 17.84
N LYS A 613 -7.28 -26.12 17.44
CA LYS A 613 -6.97 -24.70 17.13
C LYS A 613 -7.45 -24.22 15.76
N ASN A 614 -7.77 -25.13 14.86
CA ASN A 614 -8.11 -24.81 13.47
C ASN A 614 -9.61 -24.59 13.27
N VAL A 615 -10.42 -24.85 14.29
CA VAL A 615 -11.88 -24.81 14.17
C VAL A 615 -12.37 -23.37 14.22
N GLY A 616 -13.16 -22.97 13.24
CA GLY A 616 -13.75 -21.64 13.15
C GLY A 616 -15.26 -21.69 12.98
N LEU A 617 -15.85 -20.52 12.74
CA LEU A 617 -17.27 -20.36 12.47
C LEU A 617 -17.60 -20.82 11.06
N ASP A 618 -18.62 -21.68 10.93
CA ASP A 618 -19.18 -22.04 9.64
C ASP A 618 -20.23 -21.01 9.20
N ILE A 619 -20.02 -20.44 8.02
CA ILE A 619 -20.84 -19.34 7.48
C ILE A 619 -22.02 -19.88 6.68
N GLU A 620 -21.90 -21.08 6.11
CA GLU A 620 -22.94 -21.69 5.27
C GLU A 620 -24.06 -22.33 6.10
N ALA A 621 -23.76 -22.71 7.34
CA ALA A 621 -24.71 -23.33 8.24
C ALA A 621 -25.66 -22.29 8.87
N GLU A 622 -26.97 -22.49 8.68
CA GLU A 622 -28.00 -21.70 9.38
C GLU A 622 -28.00 -21.97 10.90
N VAL A 623 -27.55 -23.17 11.29
CA VAL A 623 -27.37 -23.57 12.68
C VAL A 623 -25.98 -23.12 13.14
N PRO A 624 -25.80 -22.68 14.40
CA PRO A 624 -24.49 -22.39 14.98
C PRO A 624 -23.63 -23.66 15.04
N ALA A 625 -22.97 -23.94 13.92
CA ALA A 625 -22.04 -25.03 13.69
C ALA A 625 -20.63 -24.46 13.58
N VAL A 626 -19.67 -25.32 13.88
CA VAL A 626 -18.24 -25.01 13.81
C VAL A 626 -17.60 -26.00 12.85
N LYS A 627 -16.61 -25.55 12.08
CA LYS A 627 -15.96 -26.33 11.03
C LYS A 627 -14.46 -26.13 11.10
N ASP A 628 -13.67 -27.13 10.69
CA ASP A 628 -12.23 -26.95 10.55
C ASP A 628 -11.93 -26.04 9.35
N MET A 629 -11.28 -24.90 9.62
CA MET A 629 -10.96 -23.88 8.63
C MET A 629 -9.83 -24.32 7.70
N LEU A 630 -8.96 -25.23 8.13
CA LEU A 630 -7.90 -25.77 7.30
C LEU A 630 -8.49 -26.67 6.21
N GLU A 631 -9.41 -27.55 6.59
CA GLU A 631 -10.11 -28.42 5.63
C GLU A 631 -11.00 -27.63 4.67
N ALA A 632 -11.59 -26.53 5.15
CA ALA A 632 -12.36 -25.61 4.32
C ALA A 632 -11.48 -24.70 3.41
N GLY A 633 -10.15 -24.68 3.61
CA GLY A 633 -9.25 -23.78 2.89
C GLY A 633 -9.42 -22.30 3.26
N ILE A 634 -10.01 -21.99 4.42
CA ILE A 634 -10.24 -20.62 4.89
C ILE A 634 -9.06 -20.17 5.75
N LEU A 635 -8.08 -19.53 5.08
CA LEU A 635 -6.82 -19.11 5.66
C LEU A 635 -6.63 -17.59 5.51
N ASP A 636 -6.08 -16.97 6.55
CA ASP A 636 -5.66 -15.57 6.54
C ASP A 636 -4.13 -15.47 6.56
N THR A 637 -3.60 -14.33 6.09
CA THR A 637 -2.16 -14.06 6.18
C THR A 637 -1.75 -13.78 7.63
N TYR A 638 -0.69 -14.44 8.10
CA TYR A 638 -0.13 -14.19 9.43
C TYR A 638 0.26 -12.72 9.60
N LEU A 639 0.96 -12.18 8.60
CA LEU A 639 1.44 -10.80 8.62
C LEU A 639 0.28 -9.80 8.66
N GLY A 640 -0.83 -10.11 7.99
CA GLY A 640 -2.06 -9.34 8.02
C GLY A 640 -2.60 -9.18 9.45
N LYS A 641 -2.80 -10.29 10.16
CA LYS A 641 -3.26 -10.29 11.56
C LYS A 641 -2.26 -9.62 12.50
N TYR A 642 -0.97 -9.88 12.31
CA TYR A 642 0.09 -9.30 13.14
C TYR A 642 0.04 -7.76 13.13
N TRP A 643 -0.01 -7.16 11.94
CA TRP A 643 -0.10 -5.70 11.80
C TRP A 643 -1.45 -5.16 12.24
N ALA A 644 -2.54 -5.85 11.92
CA ALA A 644 -3.88 -5.40 12.26
C ALA A 644 -4.07 -5.28 13.77
N ILE A 645 -3.64 -6.29 14.55
CA ILE A 645 -3.68 -6.25 16.02
C ILE A 645 -2.84 -5.06 16.54
N LYS A 646 -1.61 -4.92 16.03
CA LYS A 646 -0.69 -3.86 16.45
C LYS A 646 -1.22 -2.45 16.17
N LEU A 647 -1.77 -2.23 14.99
CA LEU A 647 -2.29 -0.93 14.58
C LEU A 647 -3.56 -0.58 15.35
N ALA A 648 -4.47 -1.53 15.54
CA ALA A 648 -5.66 -1.34 16.34
C ALA A 648 -5.35 -1.02 17.81
N THR A 649 -4.41 -1.75 18.43
CA THR A 649 -3.99 -1.46 19.81
C THR A 649 -3.35 -0.08 19.93
N ASN A 650 -2.47 0.28 18.99
CA ASN A 650 -1.82 1.59 18.99
C ASN A 650 -2.85 2.71 18.82
N ALA A 651 -3.82 2.53 17.91
CA ALA A 651 -4.90 3.48 17.72
C ALA A 651 -5.72 3.66 19.01
N ALA A 652 -6.16 2.56 19.63
CA ALA A 652 -6.93 2.60 20.88
C ALA A 652 -6.14 3.30 22.01
N ILE A 653 -4.86 2.96 22.18
CA ILE A 653 -3.97 3.60 23.16
C ILE A 653 -3.82 5.10 22.87
N THR A 654 -3.63 5.50 21.61
CA THR A 654 -3.52 6.93 21.28
C THR A 654 -4.79 7.70 21.57
N VAL A 655 -5.98 7.10 21.35
CA VAL A 655 -7.27 7.71 21.67
C VAL A 655 -7.45 7.85 23.18
N LEU A 656 -7.11 6.80 23.96
CA LEU A 656 -7.20 6.83 25.42
C LEU A 656 -6.24 7.85 26.06
N ARG A 657 -5.08 8.11 25.44
CA ARG A 657 -4.12 9.12 25.94
C ARG A 657 -4.60 10.57 25.81
N VAL A 658 -5.70 10.83 25.10
CA VAL A 658 -6.24 12.19 24.90
C VAL A 658 -7.21 12.53 26.04
N ASP A 659 -6.87 13.55 26.84
CA ASP A 659 -7.66 14.01 27.98
C ASP A 659 -8.52 15.26 27.68
N GLN A 660 -8.17 16.02 26.65
CA GLN A 660 -8.81 17.29 26.29
C GLN A 660 -9.04 17.40 24.79
N VAL A 661 -10.22 17.90 24.41
CA VAL A 661 -10.57 18.24 23.03
C VAL A 661 -10.98 19.71 22.99
N SER A 662 -10.34 20.48 22.11
CA SER A 662 -10.67 21.88 21.87
C SER A 662 -11.09 22.04 20.41
N ASP A 663 -12.39 22.15 20.19
CA ASP A 663 -12.97 22.31 18.85
C ASP A 663 -13.16 23.79 18.54
N LYS A 664 -12.84 24.18 17.30
CA LYS A 664 -12.98 25.56 16.79
C LYS A 664 -14.33 25.81 16.15
#